data_AF-A0AAE3TCA7-F1
#
_entry.id   AF-A0AAE3TCA7-F1
#
_cell.length_a   1.000
_cell.length_b   1.000
_cell.length_c   1.000
_cell.angle_alpha   90.00
_cell.angle_beta   90.00
_cell.angle_gamma   90.00
#
_symmetry.space_group_name_H-M   'P 1'
#
loop_
_entity.id
_entity.type
_entity.pdbx_description
1 polymer ?
#
loop_
_entity_poly.entity_id
_entity_poly.type
_entity_poly.pdbx_seq_one_letter_code
_entity_poly.pdbx_strand_id
1 'polypeptide(L)'
;MKHFKKILLFTLIFSFANYAQVKVNIADAFKKTALSHMQAGRYGEAIDQLNKYITALPQDPEGYYLRGQCFEKRSQYEAARLDYRRAIALQNFDQAKKNKYERDLQNMLNVWYAILNKKIEGHLREIAINPNTPFNYLEIGKSYKLMEEWAKAEEWYDKYLERDDNASADEIIRYTEVLAKTGSITKGEKILKKYTDRYPQDWRLWSRYGYFTLWLGKYQIAKKAFETALSFKPFFKEAQDGLDLVNKQGYLNVNVGRDYEKEYPIDRYYRLLRRNPNDQETRFKLVDELIKAKRIEEAYDQLKILNISKSEDQRFKDKWNYVTAYRDSVYRAKIDEAKLILQKNEFDKEALKTVSNYYEYLQNYDSAMVMLDKYFDKYPDEKDKELRFRYAKISAWNREFDKAIDILDKLLLDDPNNLEYQLFRAQVSVWINRDLDIAEKFLDNVLKKQPNNLQAIISKASLILIKQDFEGAQELANKAKEIEPNNDDVIKLQSNIDWQKLRAEEEKLYAILEIGRQRVIDGDCSGAIQFYEEYQSKAEPNLLILKEYGDVLFCAKQYQKALDAYNQVLNAGANYQAQMQRAKLYYAMGDSLSAIKEFKDLIRQDSTDFEARLYLADSYAKAAEHDSARAIYNNLLENWKLDSTQVKMVELRKGWLPVSGIAAIIETFPNYLGFSPSVSYYADNLSFRLLTGGGRLDLGINNYLSAGVSFYRSLLKANAASLDQNIIDTIPNFRADQRFTTFKVHLFLKLSRIINIGIGLGKSNSLTMLNRDEQDAFFKIERRDTFAVTLQYQNSDAALILYSPYLLSIRNMARLYKFEGYYRNTFGLKIASMFQYIGVDDSNEGNNFYFRIGRYFYKDLVIGYEYAYDNFKWKSSYYYSPRNFESHSIWLDNEIDRKDNLRITLGGKLGIIPQSSLIILAGYFEGEYSPLKNLLITGRIGIGSTSRDNSSYRYFSGQLSAYWTIF
;
A
#
# COMPACT_ATOMS: atom_id res chain seq x y z
N MET A 1 -54.65 -3.10 26.89
CA MET A 1 -53.49 -2.84 27.80
C MET A 1 -53.12 -3.99 28.75
N LYS A 2 -54.05 -4.77 29.34
CA LYS A 2 -53.71 -5.89 30.26
C LYS A 2 -52.97 -7.08 29.59
N HIS A 3 -53.26 -7.39 28.32
CA HIS A 3 -52.54 -8.44 27.58
C HIS A 3 -51.11 -8.04 27.16
N PHE A 4 -50.89 -6.75 26.88
CA PHE A 4 -49.58 -6.25 26.48
C PHE A 4 -48.55 -6.31 27.64
N LYS A 5 -49.00 -6.05 28.88
CA LYS A 5 -48.12 -6.19 30.07
C LYS A 5 -47.78 -7.65 30.41
N LYS A 6 -48.70 -8.61 30.17
CA LYS A 6 -48.42 -10.05 30.36
C LYS A 6 -47.45 -10.57 29.30
N ILE A 7 -47.59 -10.16 28.05
CA ILE A 7 -46.65 -10.50 26.98
C ILE A 7 -45.28 -9.89 27.26
N LEU A 8 -45.21 -8.62 27.67
CA LEU A 8 -43.94 -7.94 27.97
C LEU A 8 -43.20 -8.59 29.16
N LEU A 9 -43.91 -9.05 30.19
CA LEU A 9 -43.32 -9.73 31.35
C LEU A 9 -42.86 -11.16 30.98
N PHE A 10 -43.62 -11.87 30.13
CA PHE A 10 -43.24 -13.20 29.65
C PHE A 10 -42.05 -13.14 28.69
N THR A 11 -41.99 -12.13 27.82
CA THR A 11 -40.82 -11.88 26.95
C THR A 11 -39.61 -11.44 27.75
N LEU A 12 -39.78 -10.65 28.82
CA LEU A 12 -38.65 -10.29 29.69
C LEU A 12 -38.09 -11.53 30.39
N ILE A 13 -38.94 -12.39 30.97
CA ILE A 13 -38.50 -13.61 31.66
C ILE A 13 -37.88 -14.61 30.68
N PHE A 14 -38.43 -14.77 29.46
CA PHE A 14 -37.81 -15.60 28.41
C PHE A 14 -36.50 -15.03 27.89
N SER A 15 -36.37 -13.70 27.77
CA SER A 15 -35.13 -13.07 27.34
C SER A 15 -34.02 -13.18 28.40
N PHE A 16 -34.35 -13.10 29.69
CA PHE A 16 -33.38 -13.34 30.78
C PHE A 16 -32.98 -14.82 30.91
N ALA A 17 -33.92 -15.75 30.72
CA ALA A 17 -33.63 -17.19 30.71
C ALA A 17 -32.74 -17.57 29.52
N ASN A 18 -33.04 -17.07 28.31
CA ASN A 18 -32.19 -17.28 27.14
C ASN A 18 -30.82 -16.61 27.28
N TYR A 19 -30.74 -15.42 27.88
CA TYR A 19 -29.45 -14.74 28.06
C TYR A 19 -28.54 -15.42 29.10
N ALA A 20 -29.12 -15.93 30.19
CA ALA A 20 -28.40 -16.75 31.16
C ALA A 20 -27.93 -18.08 30.54
N GLN A 21 -28.79 -18.72 29.74
CA GLN A 21 -28.48 -19.99 29.09
C GLN A 21 -27.45 -19.85 27.96
N VAL A 22 -27.44 -18.72 27.24
CA VAL A 22 -26.40 -18.37 26.26
C VAL A 22 -25.05 -18.13 26.95
N LYS A 23 -25.01 -17.41 28.09
CA LYS A 23 -23.77 -17.23 28.85
C LYS A 23 -23.20 -18.55 29.39
N VAL A 24 -24.07 -19.43 29.90
CA VAL A 24 -23.64 -20.76 30.38
C VAL A 24 -23.13 -21.62 29.22
N ASN A 25 -23.81 -21.62 28.07
CA ASN A 25 -23.37 -22.37 26.88
C ASN A 25 -22.01 -21.87 26.33
N ILE A 26 -21.79 -20.56 26.33
CA ILE A 26 -20.52 -19.97 25.89
C ILE A 26 -19.40 -20.25 26.92
N ALA A 27 -19.69 -20.16 28.22
CA ALA A 27 -18.73 -20.51 29.26
C ALA A 27 -18.33 -21.99 29.15
N ASP A 28 -19.29 -22.90 28.99
CA ASP A 28 -19.02 -24.33 28.79
C ASP A 28 -18.17 -24.61 27.55
N ALA A 29 -18.31 -23.81 26.48
CA ALA A 29 -17.45 -23.90 25.31
C ALA A 29 -16.00 -23.54 25.67
N PHE A 30 -15.76 -22.44 26.39
CA PHE A 30 -14.41 -22.07 26.85
C PHE A 30 -13.79 -23.13 27.76
N LYS A 31 -14.57 -23.69 28.68
CA LYS A 31 -14.13 -24.78 29.55
C LYS A 31 -13.76 -26.04 28.76
N LYS A 32 -14.56 -26.44 27.77
CA LYS A 32 -14.25 -27.61 26.92
C LYS A 32 -12.96 -27.40 26.13
N THR A 33 -12.77 -26.21 25.55
CA THR A 33 -11.54 -25.86 24.84
C THR A 33 -10.34 -25.84 25.80
N ALA A 34 -10.48 -25.28 27.00
CA ALA A 34 -9.44 -25.31 28.01
C ALA A 34 -9.02 -26.75 28.36
N LEU A 35 -9.99 -27.63 28.60
CA LEU A 35 -9.71 -29.05 28.89
C LEU A 35 -9.00 -29.74 27.73
N SER A 36 -9.37 -29.42 26.47
CA SER A 36 -8.69 -29.94 25.29
C SER A 36 -7.22 -29.46 25.23
N HIS A 37 -6.95 -28.19 25.49
CA HIS A 37 -5.59 -27.66 25.57
C HIS A 37 -4.80 -28.29 26.72
N MET A 38 -5.41 -28.51 27.89
CA MET A 38 -4.77 -29.21 29.02
C MET A 38 -4.39 -30.66 28.66
N GLN A 39 -5.27 -31.38 27.95
CA GLN A 39 -4.99 -32.74 27.47
C GLN A 39 -3.84 -32.75 26.45
N ALA A 40 -3.73 -31.71 25.64
CA ALA A 40 -2.64 -31.53 24.70
C ALA A 40 -1.35 -30.96 25.31
N GLY A 41 -1.30 -30.78 26.65
CA GLY A 41 -0.15 -30.22 27.37
C GLY A 41 0.05 -28.71 27.18
N ARG A 42 -0.88 -28.02 26.51
CA ARG A 42 -0.81 -26.58 26.22
C ARG A 42 -1.44 -25.77 27.35
N TYR A 43 -0.79 -25.80 28.52
CA TYR A 43 -1.32 -25.20 29.75
C TYR A 43 -1.45 -23.67 29.70
N GLY A 44 -0.65 -22.97 28.89
CA GLY A 44 -0.79 -21.52 28.69
C GLY A 44 -2.11 -21.16 27.98
N GLU A 45 -2.38 -21.80 26.85
CA GLU A 45 -3.63 -21.62 26.10
C GLU A 45 -4.86 -22.03 26.93
N ALA A 46 -4.72 -23.08 27.74
CA ALA A 46 -5.75 -23.49 28.69
C ALA A 46 -6.04 -22.40 29.72
N ILE A 47 -5.02 -21.75 30.29
CA ILE A 47 -5.17 -20.62 31.22
C ILE A 47 -5.95 -19.48 30.55
N ASP A 48 -5.68 -19.16 29.29
CA ASP A 48 -6.41 -18.11 28.56
C ASP A 48 -7.90 -18.42 28.39
N GLN A 49 -8.24 -19.65 28.03
CA GLN A 49 -9.64 -20.06 27.94
C GLN A 49 -10.30 -20.10 29.33
N LEU A 50 -9.56 -20.51 30.37
CA LEU A 50 -10.04 -20.50 31.75
C LEU A 50 -10.21 -19.09 32.31
N ASN A 51 -9.40 -18.12 31.88
CA ASN A 51 -9.60 -16.71 32.20
C ASN A 51 -10.96 -16.24 31.66
N LYS A 52 -11.27 -16.54 30.38
CA LYS A 52 -12.57 -16.24 29.78
C LYS A 52 -13.71 -16.95 30.52
N TYR A 53 -13.50 -18.21 30.90
CA TYR A 53 -14.45 -18.98 31.70
C TYR A 53 -14.74 -18.33 33.06
N ILE A 54 -13.69 -17.96 33.80
CA ILE A 54 -13.80 -17.29 35.10
C ILE A 54 -14.43 -15.91 34.94
N THR A 55 -14.15 -15.16 33.88
CA THR A 55 -14.84 -13.89 33.62
C THR A 55 -16.34 -14.09 33.38
N ALA A 56 -16.72 -15.16 32.67
CA ALA A 56 -18.12 -15.48 32.42
C ALA A 56 -18.84 -15.99 33.68
N LEU A 57 -18.18 -16.83 34.47
CA LEU A 57 -18.70 -17.47 35.69
C LEU A 57 -17.74 -17.28 36.89
N PRO A 58 -17.60 -16.05 37.43
CA PRO A 58 -16.57 -15.73 38.43
C PRO A 58 -16.77 -16.37 39.80
N GLN A 59 -17.92 -16.99 40.02
CA GLN A 59 -18.28 -17.70 41.25
C GLN A 59 -18.23 -19.22 41.09
N ASP A 60 -17.92 -19.74 39.90
CA ASP A 60 -17.72 -21.18 39.72
C ASP A 60 -16.31 -21.60 40.19
N PRO A 61 -16.19 -22.40 41.26
CA PRO A 61 -14.90 -22.85 41.77
C PRO A 61 -14.11 -23.72 40.78
N GLU A 62 -14.77 -24.35 39.81
CA GLU A 62 -14.11 -25.24 38.84
C GLU A 62 -13.13 -24.50 37.93
N GLY A 63 -13.44 -23.25 37.54
CA GLY A 63 -12.55 -22.43 36.72
C GLY A 63 -11.21 -22.13 37.40
N TYR A 64 -11.26 -21.69 38.66
CA TYR A 64 -10.07 -21.44 39.46
C TYR A 64 -9.29 -22.72 39.75
N TYR A 65 -9.98 -23.83 40.01
CA TYR A 65 -9.33 -25.12 40.23
C TYR A 65 -8.56 -25.60 38.98
N LEU A 66 -9.17 -25.57 37.80
CA LEU A 66 -8.52 -25.98 36.55
C LEU A 66 -7.35 -25.05 36.19
N ARG A 67 -7.47 -23.74 36.48
CA ARG A 67 -6.40 -22.78 36.24
C ARG A 67 -5.24 -22.98 37.22
N GLY A 68 -5.55 -23.29 38.48
CA GLY A 68 -4.59 -23.73 39.49
C GLY A 68 -3.79 -24.97 39.05
N GLN A 69 -4.44 -25.96 38.44
CA GLN A 69 -3.76 -27.13 37.86
C GLN A 69 -2.83 -26.74 36.71
N CYS A 70 -3.24 -25.82 35.84
CA CYS A 70 -2.39 -25.35 34.75
C CYS A 70 -1.16 -24.60 35.29
N PHE A 71 -1.33 -23.74 36.29
CA PHE A 71 -0.22 -23.05 36.94
C PHE A 71 0.73 -24.02 37.65
N GLU A 72 0.20 -25.04 38.31
CA GLU A 72 1.00 -26.11 38.91
C GLU A 72 1.84 -26.85 37.86
N LYS A 73 1.26 -27.20 36.71
CA LYS A 73 1.98 -27.86 35.61
C LYS A 73 3.03 -26.98 34.94
N ARG A 74 2.91 -25.66 35.08
CA ARG A 74 3.92 -24.67 34.66
C ARG A 74 4.88 -24.28 35.79
N SER A 75 4.85 -24.95 36.94
CA SER A 75 5.68 -24.66 38.13
C SER A 75 5.47 -23.26 38.73
N GLN A 76 4.33 -22.61 38.45
CA GLN A 76 3.95 -21.32 39.03
C GLN A 76 3.16 -21.55 40.33
N TYR A 77 3.85 -22.08 41.35
CA TYR A 77 3.22 -22.60 42.58
C TYR A 77 2.50 -21.54 43.43
N GLU A 78 3.00 -20.31 43.48
CA GLU A 78 2.35 -19.24 44.24
C GLU A 78 0.98 -18.86 43.65
N ALA A 79 0.90 -18.73 42.32
CA ALA A 79 -0.35 -18.49 41.60
C ALA A 79 -1.32 -19.67 41.74
N ALA A 80 -0.80 -20.90 41.61
CA ALA A 80 -1.59 -22.12 41.82
C ALA A 80 -2.18 -22.17 43.23
N ARG A 81 -1.41 -21.82 44.27
CA ARG A 81 -1.89 -21.75 45.66
C ARG A 81 -3.07 -20.79 45.81
N LEU A 82 -2.97 -19.60 45.23
CA LEU A 82 -4.03 -18.59 45.32
C LEU A 82 -5.31 -19.06 44.65
N ASP A 83 -5.20 -19.65 43.45
CA ASP A 83 -6.35 -20.15 42.70
C ASP A 83 -7.00 -21.36 43.35
N TYR A 84 -6.21 -22.31 43.87
CA TYR A 84 -6.77 -23.42 44.64
C TYR A 84 -7.47 -22.95 45.91
N ARG A 85 -6.89 -22.02 46.67
CA ARG A 85 -7.55 -21.43 47.85
C ARG A 85 -8.83 -20.69 47.46
N ARG A 86 -8.84 -20.01 46.32
CA ARG A 86 -10.03 -19.34 45.81
C ARG A 86 -11.13 -20.34 45.43
N ALA A 87 -10.78 -21.43 44.75
CA ALA A 87 -11.71 -22.52 44.43
C ALA A 87 -12.33 -23.13 45.70
N ILE A 88 -11.50 -23.41 46.71
CA ILE A 88 -11.96 -23.96 48.00
C ILE A 88 -12.90 -22.98 48.71
N ALA A 89 -12.57 -21.67 48.72
CA ALA A 89 -13.37 -20.65 49.37
C ALA A 89 -14.73 -20.39 48.68
N LEU A 90 -14.84 -20.67 47.38
CA LEU A 90 -16.09 -20.50 46.61
C LEU A 90 -17.00 -21.74 46.67
N GLN A 91 -16.47 -22.91 47.03
CA GLN A 91 -17.22 -24.17 47.09
C GLN A 91 -18.06 -24.27 48.37
N ASN A 92 -19.31 -23.80 48.33
CA ASN A 92 -20.18 -23.75 49.52
C ASN A 92 -21.16 -24.93 49.71
N PHE A 93 -21.22 -25.92 48.80
CA PHE A 93 -22.27 -26.97 48.85
C PHE A 93 -21.84 -28.41 48.48
N ASP A 94 -20.67 -28.61 47.85
CA ASP A 94 -20.20 -29.95 47.42
C ASP A 94 -18.92 -30.32 48.18
N GLN A 95 -19.10 -31.09 49.25
CA GLN A 95 -18.01 -31.49 50.14
C GLN A 95 -17.00 -32.43 49.45
N ALA A 96 -17.43 -33.22 48.47
CA ALA A 96 -16.55 -34.15 47.77
C ALA A 96 -15.56 -33.40 46.87
N LYS A 97 -16.03 -32.39 46.11
CA LYS A 97 -15.15 -31.53 45.32
C LYS A 97 -14.22 -30.68 46.19
N LYS A 98 -14.74 -30.14 47.30
CA LYS A 98 -13.92 -29.38 48.25
C LYS A 98 -12.77 -30.21 48.81
N ASN A 99 -13.05 -31.43 49.27
CA ASN A 99 -12.03 -32.37 49.76
C ASN A 99 -10.99 -32.72 48.68
N LYS A 100 -11.40 -32.81 47.41
CA LYS A 100 -10.48 -33.03 46.28
C LYS A 100 -9.56 -31.83 46.07
N TYR A 101 -10.10 -30.62 46.02
CA TYR A 101 -9.32 -29.40 45.79
C TYR A 101 -8.35 -29.13 46.95
N GLU A 102 -8.76 -29.40 48.19
CA GLU A 102 -7.89 -29.35 49.36
C GLU A 102 -6.74 -30.35 49.24
N ARG A 103 -7.00 -31.59 48.80
CA ARG A 103 -5.95 -32.60 48.58
C ARG A 103 -4.95 -32.17 47.51
N ASP A 104 -5.43 -31.66 46.39
CA ASP A 104 -4.56 -31.20 45.30
C ASP A 104 -3.73 -29.98 45.71
N LEU A 105 -4.32 -29.05 46.47
CA LEU A 105 -3.60 -27.95 47.10
C LEU A 105 -2.49 -28.48 48.01
N GLN A 106 -2.78 -29.44 48.90
CA GLN A 106 -1.77 -30.00 49.80
C GLN A 106 -0.65 -30.72 49.04
N ASN A 107 -0.99 -31.48 47.99
CA ASN A 107 0.01 -32.14 47.14
C ASN A 107 0.94 -31.12 46.46
N MET A 108 0.37 -30.06 45.90
CA MET A 108 1.13 -28.98 45.28
C MET A 108 2.00 -28.24 46.31
N LEU A 109 1.47 -27.93 47.50
CA LEU A 109 2.23 -27.30 48.58
C LEU A 109 3.39 -28.18 49.04
N ASN A 110 3.21 -29.50 49.14
CA ASN A 110 4.31 -30.41 49.50
C ASN A 110 5.46 -30.36 48.49
N VAL A 111 5.13 -30.34 47.18
CA VAL A 111 6.12 -30.20 46.12
C VAL A 111 6.81 -28.85 46.19
N TRP A 112 6.04 -27.76 46.33
CA TRP A 112 6.59 -26.41 46.36
C TRP A 112 7.44 -26.17 47.60
N TYR A 113 7.02 -26.64 48.77
CA TYR A 113 7.76 -26.51 50.02
C TYR A 113 9.05 -27.33 49.99
N ALA A 114 9.07 -28.50 49.33
CA ALA A 114 10.31 -29.22 49.10
C ALA A 114 11.32 -28.41 48.24
N ILE A 115 10.84 -27.70 47.22
CA ILE A 115 11.67 -26.80 46.39
C ILE A 115 12.19 -25.63 47.22
N LEU A 116 11.33 -24.97 47.98
CA LEU A 116 11.72 -23.86 48.84
C LEU A 116 12.68 -24.32 49.96
N ASN A 117 12.52 -25.52 50.51
CA ASN A 117 13.46 -26.10 51.47
C ASN A 117 14.84 -26.34 50.84
N LYS A 118 14.92 -26.87 49.61
CA LYS A 118 16.19 -26.98 48.88
C LYS A 118 16.85 -25.62 48.64
N LYS A 119 16.05 -24.60 48.34
CA LYS A 119 16.54 -23.21 48.21
C LYS A 119 17.11 -22.70 49.53
N ILE A 120 16.42 -22.94 50.64
CA ILE A 120 16.91 -22.61 51.98
C ILE A 120 18.23 -23.34 52.27
N GLU A 121 18.32 -24.64 52.01
CA GLU A 121 19.58 -25.40 52.17
C GLU A 121 20.73 -24.83 51.33
N GLY A 122 20.46 -24.44 50.08
CA GLY A 122 21.44 -23.77 49.22
C GLY A 122 21.98 -22.50 49.87
N HIS A 123 21.09 -21.59 50.30
CA HIS A 123 21.52 -20.36 50.98
C HIS A 123 22.17 -20.61 52.34
N LEU A 124 21.80 -21.67 53.07
CA LEU A 124 22.49 -22.07 54.30
C LEU A 124 23.94 -22.50 54.02
N ARG A 125 24.21 -23.19 52.91
CA ARG A 125 25.57 -23.52 52.49
C ARG A 125 26.36 -22.28 52.11
N GLU A 126 25.75 -21.35 51.37
CA GLU A 126 26.37 -20.07 51.03
C GLU A 126 26.70 -19.23 52.28
N ILE A 127 25.82 -19.25 53.29
CA ILE A 127 26.08 -18.62 54.60
C ILE A 127 27.26 -19.30 55.31
N ALA A 128 27.40 -20.62 55.20
CA ALA A 128 28.55 -21.33 55.79
C ALA A 128 29.87 -20.96 55.11
N ILE A 129 29.85 -20.56 53.83
CA ILE A 129 31.02 -20.08 53.08
C ILE A 129 31.29 -18.61 53.41
N ASN A 130 30.27 -17.74 53.35
CA ASN A 130 30.36 -16.32 53.64
C ASN A 130 29.18 -15.82 54.50
N PRO A 131 29.35 -15.76 55.83
CA PRO A 131 28.30 -15.36 56.78
C PRO A 131 27.89 -13.87 56.71
N ASN A 132 28.68 -13.03 56.06
CA ASN A 132 28.46 -11.58 56.04
C ASN A 132 27.51 -11.12 54.93
N THR A 133 27.01 -12.03 54.10
CA THR A 133 26.19 -11.69 52.92
C THR A 133 24.70 -11.58 53.32
N PRO A 134 24.11 -10.37 53.42
CA PRO A 134 22.73 -10.19 53.92
C PRO A 134 21.69 -10.83 53.01
N PHE A 135 21.94 -10.83 51.70
CA PHE A 135 21.07 -11.41 50.67
C PHE A 135 20.66 -12.85 50.97
N ASN A 136 21.57 -13.70 51.45
CA ASN A 136 21.26 -15.10 51.74
C ASN A 136 20.24 -15.24 52.88
N TYR A 137 20.36 -14.40 53.91
CA TYR A 137 19.40 -14.38 55.04
C TYR A 137 18.03 -13.90 54.59
N LEU A 138 17.99 -12.87 53.73
CA LEU A 138 16.76 -12.35 53.15
C LEU A 138 16.02 -13.42 52.32
N GLU A 139 16.72 -14.15 51.46
CA GLU A 139 16.11 -15.19 50.62
C GLU A 139 15.56 -16.37 51.43
N ILE A 140 16.20 -16.69 52.57
CA ILE A 140 15.66 -17.67 53.53
C ILE A 140 14.40 -17.12 54.20
N GLY A 141 14.42 -15.87 54.69
CA GLY A 141 13.25 -15.21 55.28
C GLY A 141 12.06 -15.13 54.33
N LYS A 142 12.31 -14.79 53.05
CA LYS A 142 11.30 -14.83 51.97
C LYS A 142 10.75 -16.23 51.74
N SER A 143 11.61 -17.25 51.75
CA SER A 143 11.18 -18.64 51.55
C SER A 143 10.27 -19.12 52.69
N TYR A 144 10.61 -18.83 53.96
CA TYR A 144 9.72 -19.11 55.10
C TYR A 144 8.43 -18.29 55.06
N LYS A 145 8.48 -17.03 54.61
CA LYS A 145 7.27 -16.23 54.38
C LYS A 145 6.35 -16.90 53.35
N LEU A 146 6.90 -17.37 52.23
CA LEU A 146 6.15 -18.05 51.18
C LEU A 146 5.54 -19.36 51.70
N MET A 147 6.20 -20.06 52.63
CA MET A 147 5.65 -21.22 53.33
C MET A 147 4.59 -20.87 54.39
N GLU A 148 4.37 -19.58 54.69
CA GLU A 148 3.54 -19.09 55.79
C GLU A 148 4.04 -19.52 57.18
N GLU A 149 5.34 -19.82 57.28
CA GLU A 149 6.05 -20.11 58.53
C GLU A 149 6.48 -18.78 59.17
N TRP A 150 5.50 -18.00 59.63
CA TRP A 150 5.68 -16.59 60.00
C TRP A 150 6.74 -16.36 61.07
N ALA A 151 6.82 -17.22 62.09
CA ALA A 151 7.81 -17.10 63.16
C ALA A 151 9.25 -17.28 62.67
N LYS A 152 9.48 -18.29 61.80
CA LYS A 152 10.80 -18.50 61.18
C LYS A 152 11.11 -17.36 60.20
N ALA A 153 10.13 -16.92 59.43
CA ALA A 153 10.31 -15.77 58.56
C ALA A 153 10.79 -14.55 59.35
N GLU A 154 10.15 -14.25 60.49
CA GLU A 154 10.54 -13.14 61.37
C GLU A 154 12.00 -13.28 61.84
N GLU A 155 12.38 -14.45 62.36
CA GLU A 155 13.75 -14.72 62.80
C GLU A 155 14.79 -14.47 61.69
N TRP A 156 14.50 -14.91 60.47
CA TRP A 156 15.42 -14.73 59.35
C TRP A 156 15.44 -13.30 58.79
N TYR A 157 14.32 -12.58 58.85
CA TYR A 157 14.28 -11.14 58.56
C TYR A 157 15.07 -10.34 59.61
N ASP A 158 15.05 -10.74 60.88
CA ASP A 158 15.89 -10.11 61.91
C ASP A 158 17.38 -10.32 61.62
N LYS A 159 17.79 -11.56 61.35
CA LYS A 159 19.18 -11.88 60.99
C LYS A 159 19.62 -11.12 59.74
N TYR A 160 18.72 -10.89 58.79
CA TYR A 160 18.97 -10.04 57.64
C TYR A 160 19.24 -8.59 58.07
N LEU A 161 18.36 -7.98 58.87
CA LEU A 161 18.50 -6.59 59.31
C LEU A 161 19.70 -6.34 60.23
N GLU A 162 20.19 -7.35 60.94
CA GLU A 162 21.45 -7.28 61.70
C GLU A 162 22.67 -7.03 60.81
N ARG A 163 22.62 -7.49 59.55
CA ARG A 163 23.74 -7.45 58.59
C ARG A 163 23.56 -6.33 57.58
N ASP A 164 22.33 -6.06 57.19
CA ASP A 164 21.97 -4.93 56.34
C ASP A 164 21.05 -3.97 57.11
N ASP A 165 21.69 -3.03 57.81
CA ASP A 165 20.98 -1.92 58.43
C ASP A 165 20.63 -0.83 57.41
N ASN A 166 20.72 -1.06 56.09
CA ASN A 166 20.30 -0.13 55.04
C ASN A 166 19.27 -0.78 54.09
N ALA A 167 18.44 -1.68 54.62
CA ALA A 167 17.39 -2.33 53.86
C ALA A 167 16.46 -1.30 53.17
N SER A 168 16.02 -1.61 51.96
CA SER A 168 15.11 -0.74 51.22
C SER A 168 13.74 -0.66 51.89
N ALA A 169 13.04 0.46 51.66
CA ALA A 169 11.67 0.65 52.16
C ALA A 169 10.72 -0.49 51.74
N ASP A 170 10.89 -1.03 50.54
CA ASP A 170 10.08 -2.15 50.02
C ASP A 170 10.24 -3.43 50.85
N GLU A 171 11.47 -3.77 51.22
CA GLU A 171 11.73 -4.96 52.04
C GLU A 171 11.21 -4.78 53.47
N ILE A 172 11.28 -3.57 54.03
CA ILE A 172 10.68 -3.27 55.33
C ILE A 172 9.16 -3.39 55.28
N ILE A 173 8.52 -2.89 54.22
CA ILE A 173 7.07 -3.06 54.03
C ILE A 173 6.71 -4.56 53.95
N ARG A 174 7.47 -5.38 53.22
CA ARG A 174 7.27 -6.85 53.21
C ARG A 174 7.44 -7.46 54.59
N TYR A 175 8.45 -7.02 55.34
CA TYR A 175 8.67 -7.51 56.70
C TYR A 175 7.51 -7.13 57.65
N THR A 176 6.89 -5.97 57.46
CA THR A 176 5.74 -5.56 58.28
C THR A 176 4.53 -6.49 58.14
N GLU A 177 4.36 -7.18 57.01
CA GLU A 177 3.36 -8.25 56.86
C GLU A 177 3.63 -9.41 57.83
N VAL A 178 4.89 -9.84 57.92
CA VAL A 178 5.33 -10.90 58.83
C VAL A 178 5.08 -10.49 60.27
N LEU A 179 5.53 -9.29 60.65
CA LEU A 179 5.37 -8.73 61.99
C LEU A 179 3.89 -8.60 62.40
N ALA A 180 3.01 -8.23 61.46
CA ALA A 180 1.58 -8.18 61.70
C ALA A 180 0.98 -9.59 61.93
N LYS A 181 1.46 -10.62 61.23
CA LYS A 181 0.99 -12.01 61.35
C LYS A 181 1.50 -12.71 62.61
N THR A 182 2.72 -12.41 63.05
CA THR A 182 3.26 -12.93 64.31
C THR A 182 2.76 -12.19 65.55
N GLY A 183 2.12 -11.02 65.36
CA GLY A 183 1.66 -10.17 66.45
C GLY A 183 2.77 -9.31 67.07
N SER A 184 3.96 -9.26 66.45
CA SER A 184 5.13 -8.46 66.84
C SER A 184 4.93 -6.95 66.57
N ILE A 185 3.80 -6.39 66.99
CA ILE A 185 3.38 -5.02 66.68
C ILE A 185 4.29 -3.98 67.35
N THR A 186 4.71 -4.18 68.60
CA THR A 186 5.61 -3.26 69.31
C THR A 186 6.99 -3.18 68.65
N LYS A 187 7.50 -4.32 68.19
CA LYS A 187 8.76 -4.41 67.44
C LYS A 187 8.64 -3.74 66.08
N GLY A 188 7.56 -4.03 65.35
CA GLY A 188 7.30 -3.40 64.06
C GLY A 188 7.15 -1.89 64.14
N GLU A 189 6.54 -1.35 65.20
CA GLU A 189 6.47 0.10 65.43
C GLU A 189 7.85 0.75 65.56
N LYS A 190 8.78 0.12 66.32
CA LYS A 190 10.16 0.62 66.46
C LYS A 190 10.93 0.58 65.14
N ILE A 191 10.81 -0.53 64.40
CA ILE A 191 11.45 -0.68 63.09
C ILE A 191 10.88 0.36 62.13
N LEU A 192 9.56 0.44 62.00
CA LEU A 192 8.91 1.42 61.13
C LEU A 192 9.30 2.85 61.50
N LYS A 193 9.39 3.20 62.78
CA LYS A 193 9.83 4.55 63.19
C LYS A 193 11.24 4.86 62.69
N LYS A 194 12.19 3.94 62.90
CA LYS A 194 13.57 4.07 62.39
C LYS A 194 13.59 4.29 60.88
N TYR A 195 12.77 3.53 60.15
CA TYR A 195 12.74 3.58 58.69
C TYR A 195 11.93 4.75 58.13
N THR A 196 10.92 5.27 58.83
CA THR A 196 10.26 6.53 58.48
C THR A 196 11.18 7.73 58.69
N ASP A 197 12.08 7.68 59.68
CA ASP A 197 13.05 8.75 59.89
C ASP A 197 14.17 8.71 58.84
N ARG A 198 14.54 7.51 58.38
CA ARG A 198 15.50 7.33 57.29
C ARG A 198 14.93 7.69 55.92
N TYR A 199 13.67 7.33 55.67
CA TYR A 199 12.98 7.57 54.41
C TYR A 199 11.76 8.48 54.65
N PRO A 200 11.97 9.75 55.01
CA PRO A 200 10.89 10.64 55.45
C PRO A 200 9.86 10.96 54.37
N GLN A 201 10.23 10.77 53.10
CA GLN A 201 9.37 11.01 51.94
C GLN A 201 8.55 9.77 51.53
N ASP A 202 8.83 8.58 52.10
CA ASP A 202 8.10 7.36 51.75
C ASP A 202 6.77 7.28 52.51
N TRP A 203 5.70 7.71 51.83
CA TRP A 203 4.34 7.71 52.36
C TRP A 203 3.84 6.31 52.74
N ARG A 204 4.39 5.23 52.17
CA ARG A 204 3.97 3.83 52.46
C ARG A 204 4.49 3.42 53.82
N LEU A 205 5.74 3.77 54.15
CA LEU A 205 6.30 3.54 55.48
C LEU A 205 5.54 4.33 56.55
N TRP A 206 5.20 5.59 56.29
CA TRP A 206 4.37 6.39 57.19
C TRP A 206 2.98 5.79 57.40
N SER A 207 2.38 5.24 56.35
CA SER A 207 1.09 4.53 56.45
C SER A 207 1.19 3.25 57.28
N ARG A 208 2.21 2.40 57.05
CA ARG A 208 2.46 1.21 57.88
C ARG A 208 2.72 1.60 59.34
N TYR A 209 3.50 2.65 59.58
CA TYR A 209 3.74 3.20 60.91
C TYR A 209 2.43 3.65 61.56
N GLY A 210 1.55 4.31 60.81
CA GLY A 210 0.20 4.67 61.23
C GLY A 210 -0.64 3.46 61.67
N TYR A 211 -0.63 2.36 60.93
CA TYR A 211 -1.37 1.14 61.31
C TYR A 211 -0.79 0.45 62.54
N PHE A 212 0.52 0.32 62.64
CA PHE A 212 1.16 -0.29 63.81
C PHE A 212 0.93 0.54 65.08
N THR A 213 0.96 1.86 64.98
CA THR A 213 0.64 2.76 66.09
C THR A 213 -0.85 2.75 66.42
N LEU A 214 -1.73 2.64 65.42
CA LEU A 214 -3.17 2.44 65.61
C LEU A 214 -3.48 1.15 66.37
N TRP A 215 -2.88 0.02 65.99
CA TRP A 215 -3.05 -1.27 66.67
C TRP A 215 -2.53 -1.26 68.11
N LEU A 216 -1.56 -0.41 68.43
CA LEU A 216 -1.07 -0.16 69.79
C LEU A 216 -1.93 0.85 70.58
N GLY A 217 -3.03 1.36 70.00
CA GLY A 217 -3.90 2.37 70.63
C GLY A 217 -3.30 3.78 70.66
N LYS A 218 -2.19 4.04 69.96
CA LYS A 218 -1.53 5.34 69.89
C LYS A 218 -2.20 6.26 68.84
N TYR A 219 -3.49 6.56 69.02
CA TYR A 219 -4.32 7.23 68.01
C TYR A 219 -3.78 8.58 67.50
N GLN A 220 -3.20 9.42 68.36
CA GLN A 220 -2.65 10.72 67.93
C GLN A 220 -1.42 10.58 67.03
N ILE A 221 -0.56 9.60 67.35
CA ILE A 221 0.62 9.29 66.54
C ILE A 221 0.18 8.68 65.21
N ALA A 222 -0.78 7.77 65.25
CA ALA A 222 -1.37 7.18 64.04
C ALA A 222 -1.96 8.24 63.13
N LYS A 223 -2.75 9.18 63.69
CA LYS A 223 -3.34 10.30 62.94
C LYS A 223 -2.26 11.10 62.21
N LYS A 224 -1.23 11.54 62.95
CA LYS A 224 -0.14 12.33 62.39
C LYS A 224 0.64 11.56 61.32
N ALA A 225 0.87 10.26 61.51
CA ALA A 225 1.53 9.41 60.54
C ALA A 225 0.73 9.29 59.23
N PHE A 226 -0.60 9.09 59.31
CA PHE A 226 -1.46 9.07 58.13
C PHE A 226 -1.55 10.44 57.44
N GLU A 227 -1.65 11.54 58.19
CA GLU A 227 -1.62 12.90 57.64
C GLU A 227 -0.30 13.20 56.92
N THR A 228 0.82 12.72 57.48
CA THR A 228 2.15 12.84 56.86
C THR A 228 2.25 12.01 55.57
N ALA A 229 1.70 10.79 55.57
CA ALA A 229 1.62 10.00 54.34
C ALA A 229 0.82 10.73 53.25
N LEU A 230 -0.32 11.33 53.64
CA LEU A 230 -1.20 12.06 52.72
C LEU A 230 -0.65 13.42 52.27
N SER A 231 0.26 14.04 53.04
CA SER A 231 0.91 15.27 52.60
C SER A 231 1.89 15.03 51.45
N PHE A 232 2.57 13.88 51.43
CA PHE A 232 3.46 13.48 50.34
C PHE A 232 2.70 12.85 49.17
N LYS A 233 1.74 11.98 49.46
CA LYS A 233 0.87 11.39 48.45
C LYS A 233 -0.60 11.69 48.75
N PRO A 234 -1.13 12.79 48.20
CA PRO A 234 -2.56 13.08 48.28
C PRO A 234 -3.36 11.87 47.80
N PHE A 235 -4.44 11.56 48.52
CA PHE A 235 -5.37 10.49 48.22
C PHE A 235 -4.81 9.05 48.27
N PHE A 236 -3.69 8.81 48.97
CA PHE A 236 -3.20 7.45 49.18
C PHE A 236 -4.19 6.62 50.00
N LYS A 237 -4.89 5.70 49.32
CA LYS A 237 -6.00 4.91 49.89
C LYS A 237 -5.70 4.28 51.25
N GLU A 238 -4.58 3.59 51.40
CA GLU A 238 -4.23 2.91 52.64
C GLU A 238 -4.09 3.91 53.82
N ALA A 239 -3.50 5.09 53.59
CA ALA A 239 -3.44 6.12 54.62
C ALA A 239 -4.78 6.81 54.87
N GLN A 240 -5.65 6.98 53.85
CA GLN A 240 -7.01 7.49 54.04
C GLN A 240 -7.84 6.52 54.89
N ASP A 241 -7.82 5.22 54.56
CA ASP A 241 -8.46 4.16 55.35
C ASP A 241 -8.00 4.23 56.81
N GLY A 242 -6.69 4.30 57.03
CA GLY A 242 -6.10 4.45 58.37
C GLY A 242 -6.57 5.71 59.10
N LEU A 243 -6.62 6.85 58.41
CA LEU A 243 -7.06 8.12 58.98
C LEU A 243 -8.56 8.10 59.33
N ASP A 244 -9.38 7.48 58.48
CA ASP A 244 -10.82 7.33 58.67
C ASP A 244 -11.10 6.44 59.90
N LEU A 245 -10.32 5.36 60.07
CA LEU A 245 -10.35 4.51 61.27
C LEU A 245 -10.01 5.29 62.54
N VAL A 246 -8.95 6.10 62.51
CA VAL A 246 -8.54 6.93 63.66
C VAL A 246 -9.60 7.97 64.01
N ASN A 247 -10.22 8.58 63.00
CA ASN A 247 -11.24 9.62 63.17
C ASN A 247 -12.65 9.05 63.43
N LYS A 248 -12.82 7.73 63.51
CA LYS A 248 -14.12 7.04 63.67
C LYS A 248 -15.14 7.43 62.60
N GLN A 249 -14.69 7.67 61.37
CA GLN A 249 -15.58 7.97 60.25
C GLN A 249 -16.24 6.67 59.76
N GLY A 250 -17.54 6.54 60.06
CA GLY A 250 -18.30 5.34 59.77
C GLY A 250 -18.77 5.26 58.31
N TYR A 251 -17.92 4.77 57.42
CA TYR A 251 -18.35 4.28 56.09
C TYR A 251 -17.61 3.02 55.62
N LEU A 252 -16.76 2.43 56.47
CA LEU A 252 -16.03 1.17 56.27
C LEU A 252 -16.25 0.25 57.49
N ASN A 253 -16.62 -1.01 57.26
CA ASN A 253 -16.77 -2.05 58.28
C ASN A 253 -15.39 -2.41 58.83
N VAL A 254 -15.10 -1.90 60.02
CA VAL A 254 -13.96 -2.38 60.80
C VAL A 254 -14.42 -3.67 61.46
N ASN A 255 -13.82 -4.78 61.06
CA ASN A 255 -14.08 -6.09 61.64
C ASN A 255 -13.49 -6.13 63.07
N VAL A 256 -14.17 -5.46 64.01
CA VAL A 256 -13.92 -5.53 65.45
C VAL A 256 -15.08 -6.34 65.99
N GLY A 257 -14.85 -7.63 66.21
CA GLY A 257 -15.89 -8.60 66.54
C GLY A 257 -16.80 -8.13 67.67
N ARG A 258 -18.08 -7.94 67.35
CA ARG A 258 -19.27 -8.43 68.06
C ARG A 258 -20.53 -7.88 67.37
N ASP A 259 -21.48 -8.79 67.19
CA ASP A 259 -22.87 -8.71 66.74
C ASP A 259 -23.48 -7.31 66.50
N TYR A 260 -24.10 -7.19 65.31
CA TYR A 260 -24.73 -6.02 64.66
C TYR A 260 -23.79 -5.08 63.88
N GLU A 261 -23.33 -5.56 62.72
CA GLU A 261 -22.65 -4.72 61.72
C GLU A 261 -23.63 -3.75 61.04
N LYS A 262 -23.46 -2.45 61.29
CA LYS A 262 -24.06 -1.40 60.47
C LYS A 262 -23.34 -1.37 59.12
N GLU A 263 -23.85 -2.09 58.12
CA GLU A 263 -23.24 -2.09 56.78
C GLU A 263 -23.33 -0.69 56.13
N TYR A 264 -22.18 -0.11 55.81
CA TYR A 264 -22.10 1.21 55.22
C TYR A 264 -22.31 1.18 53.68
N PRO A 265 -22.82 2.27 53.07
CA PRO A 265 -23.15 2.30 51.64
C PRO A 265 -21.97 1.95 50.71
N ILE A 266 -20.77 2.45 51.01
CA ILE A 266 -19.55 2.19 50.21
C ILE A 266 -19.21 0.69 50.24
N ASP A 267 -19.20 0.06 51.42
CA ASP A 267 -18.97 -1.38 51.58
C ASP A 267 -20.03 -2.21 50.87
N ARG A 268 -21.30 -1.82 51.02
CA ARG A 268 -22.43 -2.48 50.36
C ARG A 268 -22.24 -2.46 48.86
N TYR A 269 -21.90 -1.31 48.27
CA TYR A 269 -21.73 -1.20 46.82
C TYR A 269 -20.48 -1.92 46.34
N TYR A 270 -19.36 -1.87 47.06
CA TYR A 270 -18.20 -2.71 46.74
C TYR A 270 -18.53 -4.20 46.82
N ARG A 271 -19.30 -4.66 47.82
CA ARG A 271 -19.74 -6.06 47.95
C ARG A 271 -20.67 -6.47 46.80
N LEU A 272 -21.62 -5.61 46.43
CA LEU A 272 -22.51 -5.85 45.29
C LEU A 272 -21.73 -5.91 43.98
N LEU A 273 -20.76 -5.02 43.78
CA LEU A 273 -19.87 -5.02 42.61
C LEU A 273 -18.91 -6.22 42.61
N ARG A 274 -18.51 -6.76 43.77
CA ARG A 274 -17.77 -8.04 43.81
C ARG A 274 -18.61 -9.21 43.32
N ARG A 275 -19.93 -9.19 43.54
CA ARG A 275 -20.87 -10.22 43.04
C ARG A 275 -21.22 -10.00 41.57
N ASN A 276 -21.36 -8.73 41.15
CA ASN A 276 -21.65 -8.35 39.77
C ASN A 276 -20.77 -7.16 39.34
N PRO A 277 -19.52 -7.41 38.86
CA PRO A 277 -18.57 -6.35 38.53
C PRO A 277 -19.02 -5.43 37.38
N ASN A 278 -19.92 -5.93 36.53
CA ASN A 278 -20.43 -5.20 35.38
C ASN A 278 -21.71 -4.39 35.71
N ASP A 279 -22.14 -4.36 36.98
CA ASP A 279 -23.28 -3.56 37.41
C ASP A 279 -22.95 -2.06 37.42
N GLN A 280 -23.23 -1.41 36.29
CA GLN A 280 -22.95 0.00 36.07
C GLN A 280 -23.74 0.91 37.01
N GLU A 281 -24.98 0.56 37.35
CA GLU A 281 -25.85 1.38 38.18
C GLU A 281 -25.37 1.36 39.64
N THR A 282 -24.96 0.19 40.13
CA THR A 282 -24.32 0.08 41.44
C THR A 282 -22.99 0.86 41.47
N ARG A 283 -22.26 0.91 40.36
CA ARG A 283 -21.00 1.66 40.27
C ARG A 283 -21.20 3.18 40.30
N PHE A 284 -22.22 3.71 39.63
CA PHE A 284 -22.57 5.13 39.77
C PHE A 284 -22.93 5.50 41.22
N LYS A 285 -23.70 4.64 41.90
CA LYS A 285 -24.04 4.83 43.32
C LYS A 285 -22.81 4.79 44.22
N LEU A 286 -21.86 3.91 43.93
CA LEU A 286 -20.57 3.88 44.63
C LEU A 286 -19.79 5.19 44.43
N VAL A 287 -19.69 5.68 43.19
CA VAL A 287 -19.03 6.96 42.88
C VAL A 287 -19.65 8.11 43.67
N ASP A 288 -20.98 8.16 43.77
CA ASP A 288 -21.68 9.20 44.54
C ASP A 288 -21.33 9.16 46.02
N GLU A 289 -21.28 7.97 46.62
CA GLU A 289 -20.90 7.83 48.03
C GLU A 289 -19.41 8.12 48.26
N LEU A 290 -18.53 7.76 47.32
CA LEU A 290 -17.11 8.09 47.38
C LEU A 290 -16.87 9.60 47.28
N ILE A 291 -17.60 10.30 46.41
CA ILE A 291 -17.54 11.77 46.32
C ILE A 291 -17.98 12.42 47.63
N LYS A 292 -19.10 11.96 48.23
CA LYS A 292 -19.56 12.46 49.54
C LYS A 292 -18.54 12.24 50.64
N ALA A 293 -17.84 11.10 50.62
CA ALA A 293 -16.78 10.76 51.57
C ALA A 293 -15.43 11.45 51.24
N LYS A 294 -15.35 12.27 50.18
CA LYS A 294 -14.09 12.88 49.68
C LYS A 294 -13.00 11.86 49.32
N ARG A 295 -13.39 10.65 48.94
CA ARG A 295 -12.53 9.56 48.47
C ARG A 295 -12.32 9.69 46.95
N ILE A 296 -11.73 10.81 46.54
CA ILE A 296 -11.77 11.29 45.15
C ILE A 296 -10.98 10.38 44.19
N GLU A 297 -9.83 9.82 44.59
CA GLU A 297 -9.11 8.87 43.71
C GLU A 297 -9.87 7.57 43.51
N GLU A 298 -10.54 7.05 44.54
CA GLU A 298 -11.37 5.86 44.34
C GLU A 298 -12.54 6.16 43.42
N ALA A 299 -13.17 7.34 43.55
CA ALA A 299 -14.19 7.77 42.61
C ALA A 299 -13.64 7.87 41.18
N TYR A 300 -12.43 8.41 41.02
CA TYR A 300 -11.73 8.49 39.74
C TYR A 300 -11.45 7.11 39.14
N ASP A 301 -10.96 6.16 39.93
CA ASP A 301 -10.71 4.77 39.50
C ASP A 301 -12.01 4.06 39.09
N GLN A 302 -13.09 4.23 39.86
CA GLN A 302 -14.40 3.68 39.49
C GLN A 302 -14.93 4.29 38.18
N LEU A 303 -14.71 5.58 37.96
CA LEU A 303 -15.09 6.26 36.72
C LEU A 303 -14.23 5.82 35.53
N LYS A 304 -12.93 5.58 35.70
CA LYS A 304 -12.09 5.00 34.63
C LYS A 304 -12.65 3.69 34.10
N ILE A 305 -13.13 2.83 35.00
CA ILE A 305 -13.76 1.55 34.63
C ILE A 305 -15.06 1.79 33.84
N LEU A 306 -15.84 2.83 34.17
CA LEU A 306 -17.05 3.20 33.43
C LEU A 306 -16.75 3.76 32.03
N ASN A 307 -15.65 4.50 31.87
CA ASN A 307 -15.26 5.20 30.63
C ASN A 307 -15.25 4.27 29.41
N ILE A 308 -14.78 3.03 29.58
CA ILE A 308 -14.70 2.00 28.52
C ILE A 308 -16.06 1.71 27.87
N SER A 309 -17.18 1.99 28.55
CA SER A 309 -18.53 1.65 28.07
C SER A 309 -19.52 2.81 27.97
N LYS A 310 -19.22 3.98 28.55
CA LYS A 310 -20.18 5.06 28.81
C LYS A 310 -19.62 6.47 28.61
N SER A 311 -18.61 6.65 27.76
CA SER A 311 -18.03 7.98 27.44
C SER A 311 -19.09 9.03 27.04
N GLU A 312 -20.24 8.60 26.50
CA GLU A 312 -21.35 9.47 26.09
C GLU A 312 -22.45 9.71 27.15
N ASP A 313 -22.47 9.00 28.29
CA ASP A 313 -23.50 9.19 29.34
C ASP A 313 -23.28 10.52 30.08
N GLN A 314 -24.31 11.37 30.14
CA GLN A 314 -24.21 12.68 30.80
C GLN A 314 -23.87 12.56 32.29
N ARG A 315 -24.41 11.55 33.00
CA ARG A 315 -24.10 11.33 34.43
C ARG A 315 -22.62 11.01 34.63
N PHE A 316 -22.01 10.34 33.66
CA PHE A 316 -20.58 10.07 33.65
C PHE A 316 -19.78 11.35 33.43
N LYS A 317 -20.12 12.13 32.39
CA LYS A 317 -19.46 13.41 32.08
C LYS A 317 -19.47 14.35 33.29
N ASP A 318 -20.61 14.52 33.95
CA ASP A 318 -20.73 15.41 35.11
C ASP A 318 -19.84 14.97 36.29
N LYS A 319 -19.85 13.68 36.62
CA LYS A 319 -19.03 13.14 37.73
C LYS A 319 -17.54 13.13 37.39
N TRP A 320 -17.19 12.82 36.15
CA TRP A 320 -15.81 12.88 35.65
C TRP A 320 -15.27 14.30 35.76
N ASN A 321 -16.02 15.29 35.28
CA ASN A 321 -15.64 16.69 35.35
C ASN A 321 -15.46 17.17 36.80
N TYR A 322 -16.37 16.79 37.71
CA TYR A 322 -16.23 17.13 39.12
C TYR A 322 -14.97 16.52 39.75
N VAL A 323 -14.78 15.20 39.59
CA VAL A 323 -13.66 14.46 40.20
C VAL A 323 -12.31 14.94 39.67
N THR A 324 -12.22 15.17 38.36
CA THR A 324 -10.99 15.70 37.73
C THR A 324 -10.72 17.14 38.16
N ALA A 325 -11.72 18.04 38.13
CA ALA A 325 -11.55 19.41 38.59
C ALA A 325 -11.11 19.50 40.07
N TYR A 326 -11.64 18.61 40.92
CA TYR A 326 -11.23 18.56 42.32
C TYR A 326 -9.78 18.09 42.47
N ARG A 327 -9.38 17.00 41.78
CA ARG A 327 -7.98 16.52 41.78
C ARG A 327 -7.03 17.61 41.30
N ASP A 328 -7.36 18.24 40.17
CA ASP A 328 -6.53 19.27 39.56
C ASP A 328 -6.36 20.48 40.48
N SER A 329 -7.43 20.87 41.19
CA SER A 329 -7.37 21.95 42.19
C SER A 329 -6.38 21.64 43.32
N VAL A 330 -6.40 20.41 43.85
CA VAL A 330 -5.48 19.97 44.91
C VAL A 330 -4.04 19.95 44.40
N TYR A 331 -3.79 19.47 43.19
CA TYR A 331 -2.46 19.48 42.59
C TYR A 331 -1.95 20.91 42.31
N ARG A 332 -2.81 21.80 41.83
CA ARG A 332 -2.48 23.23 41.62
C ARG A 332 -2.13 23.93 42.93
N ALA A 333 -2.87 23.69 44.01
CA ALA A 333 -2.55 24.26 45.31
C ALA A 333 -1.14 23.85 45.79
N LYS A 334 -0.72 22.61 45.50
CA LYS A 334 0.64 22.14 45.79
C LYS A 334 1.71 22.78 44.92
N ILE A 335 1.40 23.03 43.65
CA ILE A 335 2.27 23.81 42.77
C ILE A 335 2.42 25.23 43.30
N ASP A 336 1.34 25.87 43.73
CA ASP A 336 1.38 27.24 44.25
C ASP A 336 2.18 27.35 45.55
N GLU A 337 2.00 26.39 46.47
CA GLU A 337 2.82 26.27 47.69
C GLU A 337 4.32 26.17 47.36
N ALA A 338 4.68 25.29 46.43
CA ALA A 338 6.07 25.11 46.03
C ALA A 338 6.62 26.31 45.23
N LYS A 339 5.79 27.00 44.44
CA LYS A 339 6.18 28.25 43.76
C LYS A 339 6.46 29.38 44.74
N LEU A 340 5.70 29.50 45.84
CA LEU A 340 5.98 30.49 46.88
C LEU A 340 7.34 30.24 47.54
N ILE A 341 7.75 28.98 47.70
CA ILE A 341 9.09 28.62 48.16
C ILE A 341 10.12 29.06 47.12
N LEU A 342 9.90 28.76 45.83
CA LEU A 342 10.80 29.15 44.75
C LEU A 342 10.92 30.67 44.55
N GLN A 343 9.89 31.46 44.91
CA GLN A 343 10.00 32.92 44.91
C GLN A 343 10.94 33.44 46.01
N LYS A 344 11.00 32.77 47.16
CA LYS A 344 11.88 33.13 48.28
C LYS A 344 13.28 32.56 48.11
N ASN A 345 13.37 31.34 47.59
CA ASN A 345 14.59 30.63 47.28
C ASN A 345 14.45 29.95 45.92
N GLU A 346 14.88 30.64 44.88
CA GLU A 346 14.80 30.18 43.49
C GLU A 346 15.59 28.88 43.24
N PHE A 347 16.42 28.45 44.19
CA PHE A 347 17.30 27.30 44.11
C PHE A 347 16.88 26.15 45.04
N ASP A 348 15.66 26.20 45.57
CA ASP A 348 15.14 25.11 46.40
C ASP A 348 14.84 23.87 45.56
N LYS A 349 15.71 22.86 45.69
CA LYS A 349 15.65 21.61 44.91
C LYS A 349 14.38 20.81 45.20
N GLU A 350 13.94 20.79 46.45
CA GLU A 350 12.74 20.04 46.86
C GLU A 350 11.47 20.72 46.33
N ALA A 351 11.43 22.04 46.29
CA ALA A 351 10.36 22.77 45.65
C ALA A 351 10.34 22.56 44.12
N LEU A 352 11.51 22.50 43.45
CA LEU A 352 11.60 22.15 42.02
C LEU A 352 11.10 20.73 41.74
N LYS A 353 11.48 19.73 42.54
CA LYS A 353 10.97 18.36 42.45
C LYS A 353 9.45 18.34 42.62
N THR A 354 8.95 19.05 43.63
CA THR A 354 7.52 19.14 43.94
C THR A 354 6.72 19.75 42.77
N VAL A 355 7.14 20.91 42.29
CA VAL A 355 6.50 21.59 41.13
C VAL A 355 6.49 20.68 39.91
N SER A 356 7.63 20.04 39.60
CA SER A 356 7.76 19.14 38.44
C SER A 356 6.82 17.95 38.53
N ASN A 357 6.68 17.33 39.70
CA ASN A 357 5.81 16.17 39.91
C ASN A 357 4.33 16.50 39.72
N TYR A 358 3.88 17.61 40.31
CA TYR A 358 2.47 18.00 40.18
C TYR A 358 2.15 18.53 38.79
N TYR A 359 3.10 19.15 38.10
CA TYR A 359 2.94 19.44 36.68
C TYR A 359 2.91 18.18 35.80
N GLU A 360 3.69 17.14 36.11
CA GLU A 360 3.59 15.81 35.47
C GLU A 360 2.20 15.21 35.68
N TYR A 361 1.66 15.24 36.91
CA TYR A 361 0.31 14.72 37.20
C TYR A 361 -0.81 15.49 36.48
N LEU A 362 -0.62 16.79 36.24
CA LEU A 362 -1.51 17.63 35.43
C LEU A 362 -1.25 17.52 33.92
N GLN A 363 -0.25 16.72 33.50
CA GLN A 363 0.23 16.61 32.12
C GLN A 363 0.63 17.96 31.49
N ASN A 364 1.06 18.91 32.32
CA ASN A 364 1.50 20.24 31.90
C ASN A 364 3.03 20.30 31.88
N TYR A 365 3.63 19.59 30.92
CA TYR A 365 5.07 19.41 30.82
C TYR A 365 5.80 20.71 30.46
N ASP A 366 5.20 21.57 29.65
CA ASP A 366 5.77 22.87 29.26
C ASP A 366 6.08 23.76 30.48
N SER A 367 5.13 23.85 31.42
CA SER A 367 5.31 24.67 32.62
C SER A 367 6.37 24.12 33.56
N ALA A 368 6.53 22.80 33.62
CA ALA A 368 7.62 22.16 34.34
C ALA A 368 8.97 22.43 33.67
N MET A 369 9.02 22.32 32.34
CA MET A 369 10.23 22.56 31.54
C MET A 369 10.75 23.99 31.73
N VAL A 370 9.89 25.01 31.68
CA VAL A 370 10.32 26.41 31.88
C VAL A 370 11.06 26.60 33.22
N MET A 371 10.60 25.96 34.28
CA MET A 371 11.21 26.08 35.61
C MET A 371 12.51 25.27 35.72
N LEU A 372 12.55 24.08 35.11
CA LEU A 372 13.72 23.20 35.13
C LEU A 372 14.84 23.73 34.22
N ASP A 373 14.52 24.17 33.01
CA ASP A 373 15.48 24.80 32.08
C ASP A 373 16.15 26.00 32.75
N LYS A 374 15.36 26.89 33.36
CA LYS A 374 15.89 28.06 34.09
C LYS A 374 16.87 27.67 35.20
N TYR A 375 16.65 26.55 35.89
CA TYR A 375 17.55 26.06 36.92
C TYR A 375 18.84 25.46 36.33
N PHE A 376 18.71 24.55 35.35
CA PHE A 376 19.85 23.85 34.77
C PHE A 376 20.70 24.72 33.83
N ASP A 377 20.14 25.78 33.23
CA ASP A 377 20.89 26.79 32.49
C ASP A 377 21.88 27.54 33.40
N LYS A 378 21.49 27.75 34.66
CA LYS A 378 22.32 28.43 35.66
C LYS A 378 23.28 27.49 36.38
N TYR A 379 22.89 26.22 36.54
CA TYR A 379 23.66 25.19 37.24
C TYR A 379 23.78 23.91 36.40
N PRO A 380 24.51 23.95 35.27
CA PRO A 380 24.64 22.79 34.37
C PRO A 380 25.31 21.59 35.05
N ASP A 381 26.12 21.83 36.09
CA ASP A 381 26.86 20.80 36.83
C ASP A 381 26.14 20.28 38.10
N GLU A 382 24.86 20.62 38.33
CA GLU A 382 24.10 20.22 39.53
C GLU A 382 24.20 18.72 39.81
N LYS A 383 24.64 18.27 40.99
CA LYS A 383 24.91 16.85 41.27
C LYS A 383 23.72 16.03 41.79
N ASP A 384 22.58 16.64 42.08
CA ASP A 384 21.37 15.92 42.50
C ASP A 384 20.83 15.03 41.37
N LYS A 385 21.14 13.74 41.47
CA LYS A 385 20.78 12.71 40.49
C LYS A 385 19.26 12.56 40.33
N GLU A 386 18.49 12.75 41.40
CA GLU A 386 17.04 12.63 41.38
C GLU A 386 16.42 13.80 40.59
N LEU A 387 16.90 15.03 40.83
CA LEU A 387 16.45 16.21 40.09
C LEU A 387 16.82 16.13 38.60
N ARG A 388 18.05 15.69 38.29
CA ARG A 388 18.48 15.42 36.89
C ARG A 388 17.59 14.37 36.22
N PHE A 389 17.29 13.27 36.88
CA PHE A 389 16.45 12.23 36.30
C PHE A 389 15.02 12.71 36.08
N ARG A 390 14.46 13.50 37.00
CA ARG A 390 13.17 14.18 36.77
C ARG A 390 13.24 15.11 35.56
N TYR A 391 14.31 15.88 35.40
CA TYR A 391 14.49 16.74 34.24
C TYR A 391 14.53 15.94 32.93
N ALA A 392 15.20 14.80 32.91
CA ALA A 392 15.15 13.89 31.76
C ALA A 392 13.73 13.35 31.48
N LYS A 393 12.99 12.93 32.51
CA LYS A 393 11.61 12.47 32.37
C LYS A 393 10.69 13.55 31.80
N ILE A 394 10.71 14.74 32.39
CA ILE A 394 9.90 15.86 31.93
C ILE A 394 10.29 16.26 30.51
N SER A 395 11.59 16.30 30.19
CA SER A 395 12.07 16.56 28.81
C SER A 395 11.49 15.55 27.81
N ALA A 396 11.51 14.25 28.14
CA ALA A 396 10.94 13.21 27.28
C ALA A 396 9.41 13.37 27.12
N TRP A 397 8.68 13.65 28.21
CA TRP A 397 7.24 13.90 28.15
C TRP A 397 6.88 15.19 27.40
N ASN A 398 7.76 16.19 27.43
CA ASN A 398 7.67 17.41 26.63
C ASN A 398 8.10 17.21 25.16
N ARG A 399 8.42 15.97 24.76
CA ARG A 399 8.92 15.59 23.43
C ARG A 399 10.31 16.14 23.06
N GLU A 400 11.08 16.62 24.04
CA GLU A 400 12.49 16.97 23.89
C GLU A 400 13.37 15.74 24.10
N PHE A 401 13.21 14.74 23.22
CA PHE A 401 13.84 13.42 23.37
C PHE A 401 15.37 13.47 23.34
N ASP A 402 15.96 14.36 22.53
CA ASP A 402 17.42 14.51 22.44
C ASP A 402 18.01 15.05 23.75
N LYS A 403 17.36 16.05 24.36
CA LYS A 403 17.74 16.61 25.66
C LYS A 403 17.60 15.55 26.75
N ALA A 404 16.48 14.82 26.77
CA ALA A 404 16.26 13.72 27.71
C ALA A 404 17.36 12.64 27.61
N ILE A 405 17.72 12.27 26.38
CA ILE A 405 18.79 11.31 26.09
C ILE A 405 20.15 11.80 26.60
N ASP A 406 20.54 13.05 26.33
CA ASP A 406 21.81 13.62 26.80
C ASP A 406 21.91 13.60 28.34
N ILE A 407 20.84 13.98 29.03
CA ILE A 407 20.79 13.95 30.49
C ILE A 407 20.90 12.51 31.02
N LEU A 408 20.20 11.56 30.40
CA LEU A 408 20.23 10.14 30.80
C LEU A 408 21.59 9.50 30.55
N ASP A 409 22.24 9.81 29.43
CA ASP A 409 23.57 9.29 29.12
C ASP A 409 24.60 9.82 30.13
N LYS A 410 24.52 11.11 30.53
CA LYS A 410 25.32 11.67 31.63
C LYS A 410 25.04 10.98 32.98
N LEU A 411 23.77 10.71 33.31
CA LEU A 411 23.41 9.99 34.53
C LEU A 411 23.94 8.55 34.53
N LEU A 412 23.94 7.88 33.37
CA LEU A 412 24.47 6.53 33.21
C LEU A 412 26.00 6.49 33.19
N LEU A 413 26.69 7.57 32.85
CA LEU A 413 28.14 7.70 33.07
C LEU A 413 28.45 7.75 34.58
N ASP A 414 27.67 8.51 35.35
CA ASP A 414 27.85 8.65 36.80
C ASP A 414 27.40 7.40 37.60
N ASP A 415 26.40 6.67 37.11
CA ASP A 415 25.88 5.44 37.72
C ASP A 415 25.46 4.40 36.66
N PRO A 416 26.44 3.65 36.09
CA PRO A 416 26.19 2.74 34.98
C PRO A 416 25.28 1.56 35.32
N ASN A 417 25.12 1.22 36.60
CA ASN A 417 24.36 0.07 37.05
C ASN A 417 22.92 0.39 37.47
N ASN A 418 22.53 1.67 37.39
CA ASN A 418 21.20 2.11 37.76
C ASN A 418 20.16 1.59 36.76
N LEU A 419 19.34 0.65 37.22
CA LEU A 419 18.32 0.01 36.38
C LEU A 419 17.21 0.96 35.93
N GLU A 420 16.91 1.98 36.72
CA GLU A 420 15.83 2.95 36.41
C GLU A 420 16.25 3.84 35.24
N TYR A 421 17.49 4.32 35.23
CA TYR A 421 18.04 5.13 34.15
C TYR A 421 18.17 4.32 32.85
N GLN A 422 18.65 3.07 32.96
CA GLN A 422 18.75 2.16 31.82
C GLN A 422 17.37 1.88 31.21
N LEU A 423 16.38 1.57 32.04
CA LEU A 423 15.02 1.32 31.59
C LEU A 423 14.42 2.54 30.88
N PHE A 424 14.50 3.72 31.50
CA PHE A 424 13.91 4.92 30.92
C PHE A 424 14.63 5.38 29.65
N ARG A 425 15.96 5.28 29.60
CA ARG A 425 16.75 5.55 28.38
C ARG A 425 16.36 4.60 27.25
N ALA A 426 16.15 3.32 27.55
CA ALA A 426 15.69 2.35 26.56
C ALA A 426 14.25 2.61 26.11
N GLN A 427 13.36 3.03 27.01
CA GLN A 427 11.98 3.43 26.68
C GLN A 427 11.97 4.58 25.67
N VAL A 428 12.73 5.65 25.94
CA VAL A 428 12.83 6.80 25.04
C VAL A 428 13.35 6.38 23.67
N SER A 429 14.38 5.54 23.61
CA SER A 429 14.90 4.95 22.36
C SER A 429 13.86 4.17 21.56
N VAL A 430 13.05 3.35 22.24
CA VAL A 430 11.97 2.58 21.61
C VAL A 430 10.87 3.51 21.09
N TRP A 431 10.49 4.54 21.84
CA TRP A 431 9.46 5.50 21.43
C TRP A 431 9.81 6.27 20.16
N ILE A 432 11.09 6.60 19.95
CA ILE A 432 11.56 7.35 18.78
C ILE A 432 12.20 6.47 17.69
N ASN A 433 12.21 5.14 17.89
CA ASN A 433 12.85 4.18 16.99
C ASN A 433 14.33 4.51 16.68
N ARG A 434 15.12 4.83 17.71
CA ARG A 434 16.55 5.19 17.60
C ARG A 434 17.39 4.51 18.68
N ASP A 435 18.65 4.21 18.38
CA ASP A 435 19.57 3.54 19.30
C ASP A 435 19.04 2.19 19.83
N LEU A 436 18.31 1.44 18.98
CA LEU A 436 17.62 0.21 19.39
C LEU A 436 18.58 -0.84 19.97
N ASP A 437 19.81 -0.95 19.47
CA ASP A 437 20.79 -1.90 20.00
C ASP A 437 21.21 -1.57 21.44
N ILE A 438 21.29 -0.28 21.78
CA ILE A 438 21.58 0.19 23.14
C ILE A 438 20.37 -0.07 24.04
N ALA A 439 19.18 0.27 23.55
CA ALA A 439 17.93 0.01 24.26
C ALA A 439 17.77 -1.47 24.57
N GLU A 440 18.14 -2.35 23.62
CA GLU A 440 18.08 -3.79 23.79
C GLU A 440 19.00 -4.27 24.92
N LYS A 441 20.27 -3.82 24.93
CA LYS A 441 21.23 -4.18 25.99
C LYS A 441 20.76 -3.72 27.37
N PHE A 442 20.23 -2.51 27.47
CA PHE A 442 19.69 -1.99 28.73
C PHE A 442 18.47 -2.77 29.20
N LEU A 443 17.52 -3.06 28.31
CA LEU A 443 16.33 -3.85 28.65
C LEU A 443 16.71 -5.27 29.07
N ASP A 444 17.68 -5.91 28.42
CA ASP A 444 18.14 -7.24 28.79
C ASP A 444 18.80 -7.25 30.18
N ASN A 445 19.60 -6.23 30.51
CA ASN A 445 20.19 -6.11 31.83
C ASN A 445 19.11 -5.85 32.91
N VAL A 446 18.13 -4.97 32.63
CA VAL A 446 17.00 -4.72 33.54
C VAL A 446 16.19 -5.99 33.75
N LEU A 447 15.84 -6.72 32.70
CA LEU A 447 15.06 -7.95 32.79
C LEU A 447 15.83 -9.10 33.44
N LYS A 448 17.16 -9.15 33.29
CA LYS A 448 18.00 -10.12 34.00
C LYS A 448 17.98 -9.91 35.51
N LYS A 449 18.01 -8.64 35.98
CA LYS A 449 17.96 -8.32 37.41
C LYS A 449 16.53 -8.26 37.97
N GLN A 450 15.56 -7.87 37.15
CA GLN A 450 14.15 -7.72 37.50
C GLN A 450 13.25 -8.41 36.44
N PRO A 451 13.14 -9.76 36.49
CA PRO A 451 12.45 -10.54 35.44
C PRO A 451 10.96 -10.25 35.26
N ASN A 452 10.33 -9.62 36.26
CA ASN A 452 8.91 -9.27 36.28
C ASN A 452 8.68 -7.75 36.26
N ASN A 453 9.68 -6.95 35.84
CA ASN A 453 9.48 -5.52 35.64
C ASN A 453 8.57 -5.31 34.42
N LEU A 454 7.31 -4.96 34.68
CA LEU A 454 6.27 -4.81 33.65
C LEU A 454 6.69 -3.82 32.55
N GLN A 455 7.23 -2.66 32.93
CA GLN A 455 7.61 -1.61 32.00
C GLN A 455 8.79 -2.03 31.10
N ALA A 456 9.75 -2.78 31.64
CA ALA A 456 10.84 -3.35 30.85
C ALA A 456 10.34 -4.42 29.86
N ILE A 457 9.41 -5.27 30.28
CA ILE A 457 8.80 -6.30 29.41
C ILE A 457 8.02 -5.63 28.26
N ILE A 458 7.19 -4.62 28.56
CA ILE A 458 6.42 -3.88 27.54
C ILE A 458 7.37 -3.21 26.54
N SER A 459 8.45 -2.60 27.03
CA SER A 459 9.42 -1.89 26.19
C SER A 459 10.22 -2.85 25.31
N LYS A 460 10.62 -4.02 25.85
CA LYS A 460 11.28 -5.08 25.07
C LYS A 460 10.32 -5.69 24.04
N ALA A 461 9.07 -5.95 24.40
CA ALA A 461 8.05 -6.42 23.46
C ALA A 461 7.84 -5.43 22.32
N SER A 462 7.78 -4.12 22.63
CA SER A 462 7.65 -3.06 21.64
C SER A 462 8.88 -2.98 20.73
N LEU A 463 10.09 -3.14 21.27
CA LEU A 463 11.33 -3.19 20.49
C LEU A 463 11.36 -4.40 19.54
N ILE A 464 10.96 -5.59 20.01
CA ILE A 464 10.88 -6.80 19.19
C ILE A 464 9.80 -6.66 18.11
N LEU A 465 8.67 -6.02 18.44
CA LEU A 465 7.61 -5.71 17.48
C LEU A 465 8.10 -4.77 16.37
N ILE A 466 8.91 -3.75 16.68
CA ILE A 466 9.55 -2.87 15.68
C ILE A 466 10.47 -3.68 14.76
N LYS A 467 11.14 -4.73 15.26
CA LYS A 467 11.95 -5.67 14.47
C LYS A 467 11.12 -6.69 13.68
N GLN A 468 9.79 -6.59 13.70
CA GLN A 468 8.83 -7.50 13.03
C GLN A 468 8.85 -8.95 13.53
N ASP A 469 9.40 -9.22 14.71
CA ASP A 469 9.27 -10.53 15.34
C ASP A 469 7.98 -10.57 16.17
N PHE A 470 6.88 -10.93 15.50
CA PHE A 470 5.56 -10.93 16.09
C PHE A 470 5.34 -12.03 17.13
N GLU A 471 6.07 -13.15 17.05
CA GLU A 471 5.96 -14.24 18.01
C GLU A 471 6.69 -13.89 19.31
N GLY A 472 7.93 -13.40 19.21
CA GLY A 472 8.70 -12.94 20.37
C GLY A 472 8.02 -11.76 21.08
N ALA A 473 7.46 -10.81 20.32
CA ALA A 473 6.68 -9.71 20.89
C ALA A 473 5.42 -10.22 21.62
N GLN A 474 4.73 -11.22 21.05
CA GLN A 474 3.54 -11.82 21.65
C GLN A 474 3.86 -12.58 22.94
N GLU A 475 4.99 -13.30 22.99
CA GLU A 475 5.42 -14.02 24.19
C GLU A 475 5.65 -13.04 25.34
N LEU A 476 6.36 -11.93 25.09
CA LEU A 476 6.58 -10.89 26.09
C LEU A 476 5.29 -10.15 26.46
N ALA A 477 4.38 -9.88 25.51
CA ALA A 477 3.08 -9.29 25.81
C ALA A 477 2.21 -10.20 26.68
N ASN A 478 2.22 -11.52 26.43
CA ASN A 478 1.56 -12.50 27.28
C ASN A 478 2.15 -12.48 28.70
N LYS A 479 3.47 -12.40 28.82
CA LYS A 479 4.14 -12.26 30.12
C LYS A 479 3.75 -10.95 30.83
N ALA A 480 3.65 -9.84 30.11
CA ALA A 480 3.18 -8.57 30.67
C ALA A 480 1.72 -8.65 31.17
N LYS A 481 0.86 -9.36 30.42
CA LYS A 481 -0.53 -9.63 30.76
C LYS A 481 -0.69 -10.57 31.96
N GLU A 482 0.21 -11.53 32.13
CA GLU A 482 0.24 -12.37 33.35
C GLU A 482 0.52 -11.54 34.61
N ILE A 483 1.26 -10.43 34.49
CA ILE A 483 1.60 -9.53 35.60
C ILE A 483 0.45 -8.57 35.91
N GLU A 484 0.00 -7.78 34.94
CA GLU A 484 -1.13 -6.84 35.09
C GLU A 484 -2.10 -6.91 33.89
N PRO A 485 -3.16 -7.72 33.95
CA PRO A 485 -4.08 -7.94 32.83
C PRO A 485 -4.90 -6.71 32.41
N ASN A 486 -5.15 -5.79 33.35
CA ASN A 486 -5.99 -4.60 33.15
C ASN A 486 -5.16 -3.32 32.99
N ASN A 487 -3.85 -3.44 32.78
CA ASN A 487 -2.99 -2.29 32.56
C ASN A 487 -3.20 -1.73 31.14
N ASP A 488 -3.47 -0.44 31.03
CA ASP A 488 -3.75 0.23 29.76
C ASP A 488 -2.62 0.06 28.73
N ASP A 489 -1.35 0.06 29.17
CA ASP A 489 -0.19 -0.07 28.29
C ASP A 489 -0.03 -1.50 27.78
N VAL A 490 -0.40 -2.51 28.59
CA VAL A 490 -0.43 -3.92 28.16
C VAL A 490 -1.52 -4.14 27.13
N ILE A 491 -2.70 -3.55 27.35
CA ILE A 491 -3.81 -3.62 26.39
C ILE A 491 -3.42 -2.94 25.07
N LYS A 492 -2.82 -1.74 25.13
CA LYS A 492 -2.31 -1.03 23.94
C LYS A 492 -1.24 -1.83 23.22
N LEU A 493 -0.29 -2.43 23.94
CA LEU A 493 0.74 -3.29 23.35
C LEU A 493 0.09 -4.46 22.60
N GLN A 494 -0.89 -5.14 23.22
CA GLN A 494 -1.59 -6.24 22.55
C GLN A 494 -2.33 -5.76 21.30
N SER A 495 -3.07 -4.66 21.39
CA SER A 495 -3.73 -4.06 20.22
C SER A 495 -2.74 -3.67 19.13
N ASN A 496 -1.56 -3.17 19.48
CA ASN A 496 -0.51 -2.83 18.52
C ASN A 496 0.08 -4.07 17.86
N ILE A 497 0.29 -5.16 18.60
CA ILE A 497 0.75 -6.44 18.05
C ILE A 497 -0.30 -7.01 17.09
N ASP A 498 -1.56 -7.05 17.51
CA ASP A 498 -2.66 -7.56 16.69
C ASP A 498 -2.83 -6.74 15.42
N TRP A 499 -2.77 -5.40 15.54
CA TRP A 499 -2.87 -4.49 14.40
C TRP A 499 -1.69 -4.65 13.43
N GLN A 500 -0.46 -4.77 13.93
CA GLN A 500 0.71 -4.98 13.08
C GLN A 500 0.71 -6.38 12.42
N LYS A 501 0.25 -7.43 13.12
CA LYS A 501 0.06 -8.77 12.53
C LYS A 501 -1.00 -8.73 11.43
N LEU A 502 -2.16 -8.13 11.70
CA LEU A 502 -3.23 -7.97 10.71
C LEU A 502 -2.71 -7.20 9.49
N ARG A 503 -2.00 -6.10 9.71
CA ARG A 503 -1.40 -5.32 8.63
C ARG A 503 -0.39 -6.15 7.81
N ALA A 504 0.48 -6.93 8.46
CA ALA A 504 1.43 -7.78 7.77
C ALA A 504 0.74 -8.92 6.98
N GLU A 505 -0.38 -9.44 7.48
CA GLU A 505 -1.23 -10.39 6.76
C GLU A 505 -1.94 -9.73 5.57
N GLU A 506 -2.52 -8.54 5.76
CA GLU A 506 -3.10 -7.74 4.69
C GLU A 506 -2.08 -7.41 3.61
N GLU A 507 -0.86 -6.99 3.96
CA GLU A 507 0.21 -6.71 3.00
C GLU A 507 0.56 -7.95 2.17
N LYS A 508 0.58 -9.15 2.77
CA LYS A 508 0.75 -10.41 2.03
C LYS A 508 -0.42 -10.69 1.08
N LEU A 509 -1.65 -10.44 1.51
CA LEU A 509 -2.84 -10.60 0.66
C LEU A 509 -2.82 -9.59 -0.50
N TYR A 510 -2.49 -8.33 -0.25
CA TYR A 510 -2.34 -7.31 -1.29
C TYR A 510 -1.22 -7.66 -2.28
N ALA A 511 -0.13 -8.29 -1.83
CA ALA A 511 0.91 -8.75 -2.76
C ALA A 511 0.38 -9.79 -3.78
N ILE A 512 -0.53 -10.68 -3.38
CA ILE A 512 -1.23 -11.61 -4.29
C ILE A 512 -2.06 -10.81 -5.31
N LEU A 513 -2.79 -9.81 -4.83
CA LEU A 513 -3.61 -8.95 -5.68
C LEU A 513 -2.76 -8.14 -6.68
N GLU A 514 -1.60 -7.63 -6.27
CA GLU A 514 -0.67 -6.92 -7.15
C GLU A 514 -0.13 -7.80 -8.29
N ILE A 515 0.12 -9.09 -8.04
CA ILE A 515 0.47 -10.05 -9.11
C ILE A 515 -0.70 -10.17 -10.10
N GLY A 516 -1.93 -10.25 -9.60
CA GLY A 516 -3.13 -10.25 -10.43
C GLY A 516 -3.26 -8.98 -11.27
N ARG A 517 -3.08 -7.80 -10.66
CA ARG A 517 -3.10 -6.49 -11.35
C ARG A 517 -2.02 -6.38 -12.41
N GLN A 518 -0.79 -6.83 -12.12
CA GLN A 518 0.30 -6.82 -13.09
C GLN A 518 -0.04 -7.69 -14.31
N ARG A 519 -0.65 -8.87 -14.11
CA ARG A 519 -1.10 -9.69 -15.24
C ARG A 519 -2.17 -9.02 -16.10
N VAL A 520 -3.09 -8.28 -15.50
CA VAL A 520 -4.07 -7.47 -16.24
C VAL A 520 -3.37 -6.41 -17.09
N ILE A 521 -2.33 -5.75 -16.54
CA ILE A 521 -1.50 -4.78 -17.28
C ILE A 521 -0.76 -5.45 -18.44
N ASP A 522 -0.26 -6.66 -18.23
CA ASP A 522 0.42 -7.47 -19.27
C ASP A 522 -0.57 -8.04 -20.30
N GLY A 523 -1.88 -7.86 -20.10
CA GLY A 523 -2.96 -8.30 -20.98
C GLY A 523 -3.48 -9.72 -20.72
N ASP A 524 -2.94 -10.43 -19.72
CA ASP A 524 -3.39 -11.77 -19.28
C ASP A 524 -4.53 -11.66 -18.26
N CYS A 525 -5.71 -11.22 -18.72
CA CYS A 525 -6.88 -11.10 -17.86
C CYS A 525 -7.41 -12.45 -17.35
N SER A 526 -7.23 -13.54 -18.10
CA SER A 526 -7.68 -14.88 -17.68
C SER A 526 -6.80 -15.46 -16.58
N GLY A 527 -5.48 -15.32 -16.67
CA GLY A 527 -4.54 -15.75 -15.64
C GLY A 527 -4.53 -14.86 -14.40
N ALA A 528 -5.06 -13.64 -14.47
CA ALA A 528 -5.25 -12.76 -13.32
C ALA A 528 -6.36 -13.23 -12.35
N ILE A 529 -7.40 -13.91 -12.86
CA ILE A 529 -8.60 -14.31 -12.08
C ILE A 529 -8.24 -15.10 -10.83
N GLN A 530 -7.33 -16.08 -10.94
CA GLN A 530 -6.97 -16.93 -9.80
C GLN A 530 -6.43 -16.14 -8.60
N PHE A 531 -5.71 -15.04 -8.84
CA PHE A 531 -5.14 -14.21 -7.78
C PHE A 531 -6.21 -13.36 -7.09
N TYR A 532 -7.19 -12.87 -7.84
CA TYR A 532 -8.35 -12.16 -7.29
C TYR A 532 -9.27 -13.10 -6.51
N GLU A 533 -9.51 -14.32 -7.00
CA GLU A 533 -10.27 -15.35 -6.29
C GLU A 533 -9.55 -15.79 -5.00
N GLU A 534 -8.23 -16.00 -5.06
CA GLU A 534 -7.42 -16.32 -3.89
C GLU A 534 -7.47 -15.20 -2.85
N TYR A 535 -7.31 -13.94 -3.26
CA TYR A 535 -7.45 -12.78 -2.38
C TYR A 535 -8.83 -12.75 -1.71
N GLN A 536 -9.91 -12.86 -2.49
CA GLN A 536 -11.29 -12.82 -1.96
C GLN A 536 -11.63 -13.99 -1.03
N SER A 537 -10.95 -15.14 -1.18
CA SER A 537 -11.15 -16.28 -0.28
C SER A 537 -10.56 -16.06 1.13
N LYS A 538 -9.62 -15.13 1.28
CA LYS A 538 -8.85 -14.88 2.51
C LYS A 538 -9.09 -13.50 3.11
N ALA A 539 -9.45 -12.50 2.30
CA ALA A 539 -9.62 -11.12 2.71
C ALA A 539 -11.08 -10.81 3.11
N GLU A 540 -11.25 -9.75 3.91
CA GLU A 540 -12.60 -9.22 4.18
C GLU A 540 -13.25 -8.65 2.90
N PRO A 541 -14.60 -8.71 2.79
CA PRO A 541 -15.31 -8.20 1.62
C PRO A 541 -15.04 -6.72 1.38
N ASN A 542 -14.42 -6.40 0.24
CA ASN A 542 -14.12 -5.04 -0.18
C ASN A 542 -14.80 -4.74 -1.52
N LEU A 543 -15.73 -3.77 -1.52
CA LEU A 543 -16.52 -3.40 -2.71
C LEU A 543 -15.65 -2.85 -3.85
N LEU A 544 -14.54 -2.18 -3.54
CA LEU A 544 -13.62 -1.67 -4.55
C LEU A 544 -12.92 -2.84 -5.26
N ILE A 545 -12.42 -3.82 -4.51
CA ILE A 545 -11.74 -4.99 -5.07
C ILE A 545 -12.73 -5.92 -5.78
N LEU A 546 -13.97 -6.04 -5.29
CA LEU A 546 -15.02 -6.80 -5.96
C LEU A 546 -15.40 -6.17 -7.31
N LYS A 547 -15.42 -4.84 -7.39
CA LYS A 547 -15.58 -4.12 -8.66
C LYS A 547 -14.39 -4.36 -9.58
N GLU A 548 -13.16 -4.23 -9.09
CA GLU A 548 -11.95 -4.55 -9.87
C GLU A 548 -12.00 -5.99 -10.40
N TYR A 549 -12.41 -6.95 -9.57
CA TYR A 549 -12.60 -8.33 -9.99
C TYR A 549 -13.66 -8.46 -11.10
N GLY A 550 -14.77 -7.74 -10.99
CA GLY A 550 -15.75 -7.60 -12.07
C GLY A 550 -15.13 -7.09 -13.37
N ASP A 551 -14.24 -6.10 -13.30
CA ASP A 551 -13.51 -5.57 -14.47
C ASP A 551 -12.55 -6.60 -15.07
N VAL A 552 -11.84 -7.36 -14.25
CA VAL A 552 -10.96 -8.45 -14.69
C VAL A 552 -11.77 -9.56 -15.37
N LEU A 553 -12.90 -9.95 -14.79
CA LEU A 553 -13.82 -10.93 -15.37
C LEU A 553 -14.39 -10.41 -16.71
N PHE A 554 -14.71 -9.12 -16.78
CA PHE A 554 -15.18 -8.48 -18.02
C PHE A 554 -14.08 -8.51 -19.09
N CYS A 555 -12.84 -8.15 -18.74
CA CYS A 555 -11.68 -8.24 -19.65
C CYS A 555 -11.44 -9.68 -20.14
N ALA A 556 -11.55 -10.67 -19.25
CA ALA A 556 -11.45 -12.09 -19.55
C ALA A 556 -12.67 -12.65 -20.31
N LYS A 557 -13.65 -11.81 -20.66
CA LYS A 557 -14.90 -12.14 -21.37
C LYS A 557 -15.80 -13.14 -20.61
N GLN A 558 -15.65 -13.26 -19.29
CA GLN A 558 -16.55 -14.01 -18.42
C GLN A 558 -17.75 -13.15 -18.02
N TYR A 559 -18.58 -12.79 -19.00
CA TYR A 559 -19.59 -11.74 -18.86
C TYR A 559 -20.62 -12.02 -17.74
N GLN A 560 -21.08 -13.26 -17.58
CA GLN A 560 -22.06 -13.58 -16.55
C GLN A 560 -21.50 -13.39 -15.13
N LYS A 561 -20.27 -13.86 -14.88
CA LYS A 561 -19.62 -13.67 -13.58
C LYS A 561 -19.31 -12.19 -13.31
N ALA A 562 -18.91 -11.44 -14.34
CA ALA A 562 -18.70 -9.99 -14.23
C ALA A 562 -20.00 -9.27 -13.84
N LEU A 563 -21.13 -9.67 -14.45
CA LEU A 563 -22.45 -9.13 -14.13
C LEU A 563 -22.83 -9.41 -12.67
N ASP A 564 -22.60 -10.63 -12.19
CA ASP A 564 -22.87 -11.02 -10.80
C ASP A 564 -22.02 -10.20 -9.82
N ALA A 565 -20.73 -9.99 -10.12
CA ALA A 565 -19.84 -9.16 -9.31
C ALA A 565 -20.31 -7.70 -9.24
N TYR A 566 -20.67 -7.08 -10.37
CA TYR A 566 -21.19 -5.71 -10.37
C TYR A 566 -22.54 -5.59 -9.65
N ASN A 567 -23.42 -6.58 -9.77
CA ASN A 567 -24.69 -6.62 -9.05
C ASN A 567 -24.47 -6.69 -7.53
N GLN A 568 -23.51 -7.50 -7.07
CA GLN A 568 -23.16 -7.56 -5.65
C GLN A 568 -22.68 -6.19 -5.13
N VAL A 569 -21.83 -5.48 -5.90
CA VAL A 569 -21.38 -4.13 -5.53
C VAL A 569 -22.54 -3.16 -5.43
N LEU A 570 -23.47 -3.18 -6.38
CA LEU A 570 -24.60 -2.25 -6.46
C LEU A 570 -25.72 -2.57 -5.45
N ASN A 571 -25.86 -3.83 -5.03
CA ASN A 571 -26.78 -4.22 -3.96
C ASN A 571 -26.31 -3.73 -2.58
N ALA A 572 -24.99 -3.56 -2.39
CA ALA A 572 -24.43 -3.04 -1.15
C ALA A 572 -24.56 -1.50 -1.02
N GLY A 573 -24.70 -0.79 -2.14
CA GLY A 573 -24.90 0.66 -2.16
C GLY A 573 -24.74 1.27 -3.55
N ALA A 574 -25.13 2.54 -3.70
CA ALA A 574 -24.98 3.26 -4.96
C ALA A 574 -23.48 3.46 -5.28
N ASN A 575 -23.03 2.95 -6.42
CA ASN A 575 -21.65 3.09 -6.89
C ASN A 575 -21.65 3.41 -8.40
N TYR A 576 -21.36 4.67 -8.72
CA TYR A 576 -21.37 5.18 -10.10
C TYR A 576 -20.43 4.39 -11.02
N GLN A 577 -19.22 4.08 -10.53
CA GLN A 577 -18.20 3.39 -11.32
C GLN A 577 -18.58 1.93 -11.61
N ALA A 578 -19.17 1.22 -10.63
CA ALA A 578 -19.68 -0.13 -10.85
C ALA A 578 -20.88 -0.15 -11.82
N GLN A 579 -21.78 0.83 -11.71
CA GLN A 579 -22.91 1.00 -12.62
C GLN A 579 -22.43 1.31 -14.05
N MET A 580 -21.44 2.19 -14.21
CA MET A 580 -20.80 2.48 -15.50
C MET A 580 -20.21 1.22 -16.14
N GLN A 581 -19.47 0.40 -15.39
CA GLN A 581 -18.88 -0.82 -15.93
C GLN A 581 -19.92 -1.89 -16.25
N ARG A 582 -21.00 -2.00 -15.46
CA ARG A 582 -22.14 -2.87 -15.78
C ARG A 582 -22.86 -2.43 -17.06
N ALA A 583 -23.05 -1.13 -17.26
CA ALA A 583 -23.62 -0.59 -18.49
C ALA A 583 -22.75 -0.91 -19.73
N LYS A 584 -21.42 -0.78 -19.61
CA LYS A 584 -20.47 -1.18 -20.65
C LYS A 584 -20.48 -2.69 -20.90
N LEU A 585 -20.66 -3.50 -19.85
CA LEU A 585 -20.82 -4.94 -19.96
C LEU A 585 -22.10 -5.31 -20.76
N TYR A 586 -23.25 -4.69 -20.46
CA TYR A 586 -24.47 -4.89 -21.25
C TYR A 586 -24.27 -4.53 -22.72
N TYR A 587 -23.59 -3.40 -22.98
CA TYR A 587 -23.22 -3.01 -24.34
C TYR A 587 -22.32 -4.07 -25.03
N ALA A 588 -21.36 -4.65 -24.32
CA ALA A 588 -20.47 -5.68 -24.84
C ALA A 588 -21.19 -7.02 -25.11
N MET A 589 -22.15 -7.38 -24.25
CA MET A 589 -23.02 -8.56 -24.43
C MET A 589 -24.01 -8.39 -25.58
N GLY A 590 -24.20 -7.17 -26.09
CA GLY A 590 -25.18 -6.87 -27.14
C GLY A 590 -26.59 -6.58 -26.61
N ASP A 591 -26.79 -6.57 -25.29
CA ASP A 591 -28.03 -6.15 -24.65
C ASP A 591 -28.15 -4.62 -24.68
N SER A 592 -28.48 -4.12 -25.88
CA SER A 592 -28.52 -2.69 -26.17
C SER A 592 -29.62 -1.97 -25.39
N LEU A 593 -30.71 -2.65 -25.03
CA LEU A 593 -31.82 -2.07 -24.27
C LEU A 593 -31.42 -1.80 -22.81
N SER A 594 -30.81 -2.78 -22.15
CA SER A 594 -30.30 -2.61 -20.78
C SER A 594 -29.19 -1.56 -20.74
N ALA A 595 -28.29 -1.56 -21.72
CA ALA A 595 -27.23 -0.55 -21.85
C ALA A 595 -27.80 0.87 -22.00
N ILE A 596 -28.76 1.10 -22.91
CA ILE A 596 -29.41 2.41 -23.10
C ILE A 596 -30.04 2.90 -21.79
N LYS A 597 -30.74 2.02 -21.08
CA LYS A 597 -31.39 2.37 -19.80
C LYS A 597 -30.35 2.82 -18.77
N GLU A 598 -29.30 2.03 -18.56
CA GLU A 598 -28.28 2.33 -17.55
C GLU A 598 -27.50 3.61 -17.89
N PHE A 599 -27.10 3.80 -19.15
CA PHE A 599 -26.40 5.03 -19.55
C PHE A 599 -27.29 6.26 -19.41
N LYS A 600 -28.60 6.17 -19.67
CA LYS A 600 -29.54 7.27 -19.37
C LYS A 600 -29.59 7.59 -17.88
N ASP A 601 -29.63 6.57 -17.03
CA ASP A 601 -29.65 6.76 -15.58
C ASP A 601 -28.34 7.36 -15.06
N LEU A 602 -27.18 6.98 -15.64
CA LEU A 602 -25.87 7.59 -15.35
C LEU A 602 -25.82 9.06 -15.77
N ILE A 603 -26.36 9.41 -16.94
CA ILE A 603 -26.41 10.80 -17.44
C ILE A 603 -27.35 11.67 -16.59
N ARG A 604 -28.40 11.10 -16.00
CA ARG A 604 -29.25 11.84 -15.05
C ARG A 604 -28.52 12.16 -13.75
N GLN A 605 -27.63 11.27 -13.30
CA GLN A 605 -26.80 11.49 -12.11
C GLN A 605 -25.68 12.49 -12.39
N ASP A 606 -24.96 12.31 -13.50
CA ASP A 606 -23.95 13.24 -13.98
C ASP A 606 -24.16 13.55 -15.47
N SER A 607 -24.74 14.73 -15.71
CA SER A 607 -25.02 15.19 -17.07
C SER A 607 -23.77 15.58 -17.86
N THR A 608 -22.62 15.74 -17.20
CA THR A 608 -21.33 16.16 -17.75
C THR A 608 -20.39 15.00 -18.06
N ASP A 609 -20.78 13.75 -17.77
CA ASP A 609 -19.99 12.56 -18.12
C ASP A 609 -20.00 12.32 -19.65
N PHE A 610 -18.87 12.60 -20.28
CA PHE A 610 -18.64 12.39 -21.70
C PHE A 610 -18.73 10.91 -22.10
N GLU A 611 -18.17 10.02 -21.27
CA GLU A 611 -18.09 8.59 -21.57
C GLU A 611 -19.49 7.96 -21.53
N ALA A 612 -20.31 8.29 -20.53
CA ALA A 612 -21.70 7.82 -20.45
C ALA A 612 -22.52 8.20 -21.69
N ARG A 613 -22.38 9.45 -22.16
CA ARG A 613 -23.08 9.95 -23.37
C ARG A 613 -22.58 9.30 -24.65
N LEU A 614 -21.28 9.07 -24.74
CA LEU A 614 -20.67 8.41 -25.88
C LEU A 614 -21.16 6.97 -26.01
N TYR A 615 -21.14 6.20 -24.92
CA TYR A 615 -21.66 4.83 -24.92
C TYR A 615 -23.18 4.75 -25.04
N LEU A 616 -23.93 5.77 -24.62
CA LEU A 616 -25.36 5.86 -24.92
C LEU A 616 -25.58 5.93 -26.44
N ALA A 617 -24.85 6.79 -27.13
CA ALA A 617 -24.93 6.91 -28.59
C ALA A 617 -24.51 5.62 -29.30
N ASP A 618 -23.47 4.93 -28.82
CA ASP A 618 -23.08 3.62 -29.35
C ASP A 618 -24.14 2.55 -29.11
N SER A 619 -24.79 2.57 -27.95
CA SER A 619 -25.85 1.62 -27.63
C SER A 619 -27.06 1.84 -28.53
N TYR A 620 -27.40 3.10 -28.83
CA TYR A 620 -28.40 3.45 -29.86
C TYR A 620 -27.98 2.99 -31.27
N ALA A 621 -26.70 3.15 -31.62
CA ALA A 621 -26.17 2.67 -32.90
C ALA A 621 -26.32 1.14 -33.04
N LYS A 622 -26.00 0.38 -31.99
CA LYS A 622 -26.17 -1.09 -31.95
C LYS A 622 -27.65 -1.52 -31.98
N ALA A 623 -28.53 -0.72 -31.40
CA ALA A 623 -29.98 -0.92 -31.46
C ALA A 623 -30.61 -0.56 -32.83
N ALA A 624 -29.79 -0.18 -33.83
CA ALA A 624 -30.22 0.30 -35.14
C ALA A 624 -31.04 1.63 -35.12
N GLU A 625 -30.99 2.37 -34.02
CA GLU A 625 -31.56 3.71 -33.89
C GLU A 625 -30.54 4.79 -34.31
N HIS A 626 -30.21 4.82 -35.60
CA HIS A 626 -29.12 5.64 -36.13
C HIS A 626 -29.34 7.15 -35.96
N ASP A 627 -30.60 7.63 -36.01
CA ASP A 627 -30.94 9.05 -35.84
C ASP A 627 -30.72 9.50 -34.39
N SER A 628 -31.15 8.70 -33.41
CA SER A 628 -30.91 8.93 -31.98
C SER A 628 -29.41 8.98 -31.67
N ALA A 629 -28.63 8.04 -32.21
CA ALA A 629 -27.18 8.01 -32.06
C ALA A 629 -26.51 9.25 -32.67
N ARG A 630 -26.92 9.64 -33.88
CA ARG A 630 -26.38 10.79 -34.62
C ARG A 630 -26.67 12.11 -33.90
N ALA A 631 -27.87 12.26 -33.35
CA ALA A 631 -28.25 13.43 -32.57
C ALA A 631 -27.34 13.63 -31.34
N ILE A 632 -27.04 12.54 -30.61
CA ILE A 632 -26.13 12.61 -29.45
C ILE A 632 -24.70 12.93 -29.89
N TYR A 633 -24.19 12.31 -30.96
CA TYR A 633 -22.85 12.63 -31.48
C TYR A 633 -22.72 14.08 -31.94
N ASN A 634 -23.72 14.63 -32.62
CA ASN A 634 -23.72 16.05 -33.01
C ASN A 634 -23.74 16.95 -31.78
N ASN A 635 -24.59 16.64 -30.80
CA ASN A 635 -24.65 17.41 -29.55
C ASN A 635 -23.31 17.44 -28.82
N LEU A 636 -22.59 16.31 -28.78
CA LEU A 636 -21.24 16.22 -28.21
C LEU A 636 -20.22 17.05 -29.00
N LEU A 637 -20.32 17.14 -30.33
CA LEU A 637 -19.37 17.91 -31.15
C LEU A 637 -19.64 19.43 -31.12
N GLU A 638 -20.90 19.83 -31.04
CA GLU A 638 -21.31 21.23 -31.16
C GLU A 638 -21.35 21.96 -29.82
N ASN A 639 -21.85 21.31 -28.77
CA ASN A 639 -22.18 21.98 -27.51
C ASN A 639 -21.20 21.67 -26.37
N TRP A 640 -20.25 20.75 -26.58
CA TRP A 640 -19.29 20.36 -25.56
C TRP A 640 -17.88 20.80 -25.92
N LYS A 641 -17.13 21.22 -24.89
CA LYS A 641 -15.72 21.56 -25.03
C LYS A 641 -14.87 20.30 -24.96
N LEU A 642 -14.73 19.60 -26.09
CA LEU A 642 -13.99 18.36 -26.22
C LEU A 642 -12.51 18.57 -26.57
N ASP A 643 -11.64 17.69 -26.11
CA ASP A 643 -10.24 17.66 -26.55
C ASP A 643 -10.09 17.01 -27.94
N SER A 644 -8.91 17.18 -28.56
CA SER A 644 -8.65 16.68 -29.92
C SER A 644 -8.76 15.15 -30.08
N THR A 645 -8.63 14.38 -29.00
CA THR A 645 -8.79 12.92 -29.00
C THR A 645 -10.26 12.56 -28.92
N GLN A 646 -11.01 13.21 -28.05
CA GLN A 646 -12.46 13.05 -27.88
C GLN A 646 -13.22 13.44 -29.15
N VAL A 647 -12.88 14.57 -29.77
CA VAL A 647 -13.46 14.99 -31.07
C VAL A 647 -13.25 13.90 -32.12
N LYS A 648 -12.00 13.44 -32.30
CA LYS A 648 -11.70 12.37 -33.27
C LYS A 648 -12.41 11.05 -32.94
N MET A 649 -12.64 10.76 -31.67
CA MET A 649 -13.34 9.55 -31.23
C MET A 649 -14.84 9.63 -31.60
N VAL A 650 -15.49 10.76 -31.33
CA VAL A 650 -16.89 11.01 -31.67
C VAL A 650 -17.08 11.03 -33.19
N GLU A 651 -16.22 11.75 -33.92
CA GLU A 651 -16.25 11.79 -35.38
C GLU A 651 -16.09 10.42 -36.01
N LEU A 652 -15.16 9.60 -35.48
CA LEU A 652 -14.97 8.23 -35.93
C LEU A 652 -16.27 7.46 -35.76
N ARG A 653 -16.80 7.37 -34.53
CA ARG A 653 -18.03 6.59 -34.20
C ARG A 653 -19.24 7.05 -35.00
N LYS A 654 -19.45 8.36 -35.13
CA LYS A 654 -20.48 8.96 -35.99
C LYS A 654 -20.34 8.54 -37.46
N GLY A 655 -19.10 8.41 -37.96
CA GLY A 655 -18.81 7.97 -39.33
C GLY A 655 -19.20 6.52 -39.64
N TRP A 656 -19.35 5.65 -38.63
CA TRP A 656 -19.82 4.26 -38.80
C TRP A 656 -21.35 4.16 -38.90
N LEU A 657 -22.09 5.22 -38.57
CA LEU A 657 -23.55 5.21 -38.70
C LEU A 657 -23.94 5.26 -40.19
N PRO A 658 -24.81 4.35 -40.67
CA PRO A 658 -25.35 4.44 -42.02
C PRO A 658 -26.01 5.81 -42.20
N VAL A 659 -25.74 6.43 -43.35
CA VAL A 659 -26.32 7.71 -43.73
C VAL A 659 -27.69 7.42 -44.34
N SER A 660 -28.73 7.49 -43.52
CA SER A 660 -30.11 7.38 -44.00
C SER A 660 -30.52 8.68 -44.68
N GLY A 661 -30.75 8.60 -46.00
CA GLY A 661 -31.33 9.69 -46.80
C GLY A 661 -30.35 10.38 -47.77
N ILE A 662 -30.86 10.75 -48.96
CA ILE A 662 -30.12 11.42 -50.04
C ILE A 662 -29.67 12.85 -49.64
N ALA A 663 -30.38 13.49 -48.71
CA ALA A 663 -30.06 14.84 -48.23
C ALA A 663 -28.74 14.92 -47.45
N ALA A 664 -28.42 13.92 -46.61
CA ALA A 664 -27.19 13.89 -45.81
C ALA A 664 -25.93 13.55 -46.64
N ILE A 665 -26.11 12.93 -47.81
CA ILE A 665 -25.03 12.71 -48.80
C ILE A 665 -24.65 14.03 -49.47
N ILE A 666 -25.62 14.91 -49.76
CA ILE A 666 -25.37 16.19 -50.42
C ILE A 666 -24.73 17.21 -49.45
N GLU A 667 -25.04 17.16 -48.15
CA GLU A 667 -24.46 18.10 -47.16
C GLU A 667 -22.99 17.81 -46.79
N THR A 668 -22.49 16.59 -47.03
CA THR A 668 -21.13 16.17 -46.63
C THR A 668 -20.23 15.82 -47.82
N PHE A 669 -20.70 16.07 -49.04
CA PHE A 669 -20.00 15.79 -50.29
C PHE A 669 -19.76 17.08 -51.10
N PRO A 670 -18.57 17.27 -51.70
CA PRO A 670 -17.38 16.44 -51.55
C PRO A 670 -16.67 16.69 -50.22
N ASN A 671 -16.15 15.63 -49.60
CA ASN A 671 -15.38 15.74 -48.35
C ASN A 671 -14.08 16.52 -48.56
N TYR A 672 -13.43 16.31 -49.70
CA TYR A 672 -12.34 17.15 -50.19
C TYR A 672 -12.22 16.98 -51.70
N LEU A 673 -11.59 17.96 -52.36
CA LEU A 673 -11.13 17.85 -53.73
C LEU A 673 -9.61 17.95 -53.75
N GLY A 674 -8.94 16.87 -54.17
CA GLY A 674 -7.50 16.77 -54.27
C GLY A 674 -7.00 17.05 -55.68
N PHE A 675 -5.93 17.83 -55.81
CA PHE A 675 -5.22 18.05 -57.05
C PHE A 675 -3.74 17.72 -56.87
N SER A 676 -3.22 16.84 -57.73
CA SER A 676 -1.85 16.35 -57.65
C SER A 676 -1.12 16.42 -58.99
N PRO A 677 -0.61 17.60 -59.39
CA PRO A 677 0.25 17.70 -60.55
C PRO A 677 1.60 17.06 -60.26
N SER A 678 2.18 16.37 -61.24
CA SER A 678 3.53 15.84 -61.14
C SER A 678 4.26 15.82 -62.48
N VAL A 679 5.58 15.97 -62.38
CA VAL A 679 6.52 15.84 -63.49
C VAL A 679 7.68 14.98 -63.06
N SER A 680 8.10 14.05 -63.91
CA SER A 680 9.30 13.25 -63.73
C SER A 680 10.14 13.25 -65.00
N TYR A 681 11.45 13.24 -64.81
CA TYR A 681 12.44 13.22 -65.86
C TYR A 681 13.51 12.18 -65.52
N TYR A 682 13.91 11.42 -66.52
CA TYR A 682 14.97 10.44 -66.43
C TYR A 682 15.82 10.50 -67.68
N ALA A 683 17.14 10.42 -67.52
CA ALA A 683 18.07 10.30 -68.63
C ALA A 683 19.28 9.47 -68.23
N ASP A 684 19.84 8.74 -69.18
CA ASP A 684 21.06 7.98 -68.98
C ASP A 684 22.08 8.16 -70.11
N ASN A 685 23.27 7.59 -69.90
CA ASN A 685 24.35 7.57 -70.89
C ASN A 685 24.21 6.46 -71.95
N LEU A 686 23.13 5.66 -71.89
CA LEU A 686 22.75 4.72 -72.96
C LEU A 686 21.77 5.35 -73.94
N SER A 687 21.75 6.68 -73.97
CA SER A 687 20.95 7.51 -74.86
C SER A 687 19.45 7.50 -74.55
N PHE A 688 18.98 6.93 -73.44
CA PHE A 688 17.56 6.94 -73.10
C PHE A 688 17.16 8.21 -72.34
N ARG A 689 16.02 8.79 -72.70
CA ARG A 689 15.40 9.93 -72.01
C ARG A 689 13.90 9.70 -71.87
N LEU A 690 13.36 9.96 -70.69
CA LEU A 690 11.93 9.91 -70.39
C LEU A 690 11.53 11.21 -69.69
N LEU A 691 10.49 11.86 -70.20
CA LEU A 691 9.81 12.96 -69.54
C LEU A 691 8.34 12.60 -69.38
N THR A 692 7.87 12.47 -68.16
CA THR A 692 6.46 12.25 -67.85
C THR A 692 5.91 13.50 -67.16
N GLY A 693 4.82 14.05 -67.69
CA GLY A 693 4.12 15.17 -67.08
C GLY A 693 2.63 14.92 -67.04
N GLY A 694 1.97 15.32 -65.95
CA GLY A 694 0.54 15.15 -65.81
C GLY A 694 0.04 15.49 -64.43
N GLY A 695 -1.10 14.92 -64.06
CA GLY A 695 -1.64 15.09 -62.73
C GLY A 695 -2.80 14.15 -62.43
N ARG A 696 -3.16 14.14 -61.15
CA ARG A 696 -4.30 13.40 -60.61
C ARG A 696 -5.29 14.36 -59.98
N LEU A 697 -6.57 14.10 -60.19
CA LEU A 697 -7.67 14.73 -59.47
C LEU A 697 -8.34 13.68 -58.61
N ASP A 698 -8.51 13.98 -57.33
CA ASP A 698 -9.12 13.09 -56.35
C ASP A 698 -10.38 13.72 -55.78
N LEU A 699 -11.42 12.91 -55.60
CA LEU A 699 -12.69 13.28 -55.00
C LEU A 699 -12.88 12.47 -53.72
N GLY A 700 -12.83 13.16 -52.59
CA GLY A 700 -13.17 12.58 -51.29
C GLY A 700 -14.67 12.33 -51.22
N ILE A 701 -15.07 11.06 -51.37
CA ILE A 701 -16.48 10.66 -51.21
C ILE A 701 -16.86 10.75 -49.73
N ASN A 702 -15.94 10.34 -48.85
CA ASN A 702 -16.03 10.51 -47.40
C ASN A 702 -14.63 10.42 -46.76
N ASN A 703 -14.55 10.23 -45.44
CA ASN A 703 -13.28 10.20 -44.69
C ASN A 703 -12.40 8.95 -44.93
N TYR A 704 -12.93 7.90 -45.54
CA TYR A 704 -12.22 6.64 -45.77
C TYR A 704 -12.17 6.21 -47.25
N LEU A 705 -13.05 6.74 -48.10
CA LEU A 705 -13.15 6.39 -49.52
C LEU A 705 -12.94 7.63 -50.39
N SER A 706 -12.07 7.50 -51.38
CA SER A 706 -11.89 8.51 -52.43
C SER A 706 -11.76 7.85 -53.79
N ALA A 707 -12.27 8.53 -54.81
CA ALA A 707 -12.15 8.13 -56.20
C ALA A 707 -11.39 9.22 -56.94
N GLY A 708 -10.48 8.85 -57.83
CA GLY A 708 -9.66 9.81 -58.56
C GLY A 708 -9.48 9.44 -60.02
N VAL A 709 -9.05 10.41 -60.82
CA VAL A 709 -8.64 10.20 -62.20
C VAL A 709 -7.25 10.78 -62.39
N SER A 710 -6.39 10.06 -63.11
CA SER A 710 -5.05 10.56 -63.45
C SER A 710 -4.85 10.59 -64.95
N PHE A 711 -4.22 11.65 -65.43
CA PHE A 711 -3.82 11.81 -66.81
C PHE A 711 -2.33 12.13 -66.87
N TYR A 712 -1.57 11.29 -67.55
CA TYR A 712 -0.13 11.43 -67.71
C TYR A 712 0.28 11.31 -69.17
N ARG A 713 1.24 12.12 -69.56
CA ARG A 713 1.87 12.05 -70.88
C ARG A 713 3.35 11.79 -70.72
N SER A 714 3.80 10.67 -71.26
CA SER A 714 5.20 10.24 -71.22
C SER A 714 5.81 10.37 -72.62
N LEU A 715 6.89 11.14 -72.71
CA LEU A 715 7.69 11.30 -73.91
C LEU A 715 9.02 10.58 -73.70
N LEU A 716 9.23 9.52 -74.47
CA LEU A 716 10.46 8.74 -74.46
C LEU A 716 11.25 9.07 -75.73
N LYS A 717 12.56 9.24 -75.59
CA LYS A 717 13.47 9.52 -76.69
C LYS A 717 14.77 8.76 -76.52
N ALA A 718 15.34 8.36 -77.64
CA ALA A 718 16.68 7.84 -77.79
C ALA A 718 17.40 8.49 -78.96
N ASN A 719 18.73 8.43 -78.96
CA ASN A 719 19.53 8.77 -80.13
C ASN A 719 19.85 7.48 -80.89
N ALA A 720 19.23 7.27 -82.06
CA ALA A 720 19.43 6.04 -82.84
C ALA A 720 20.91 5.82 -83.24
N ALA A 721 21.65 6.90 -83.51
CA ALA A 721 23.03 6.81 -83.99
C ALA A 721 24.03 6.28 -82.94
N SER A 722 23.65 6.23 -81.66
CA SER A 722 24.49 5.73 -80.55
C SER A 722 24.04 4.37 -80.02
N LEU A 723 23.05 3.74 -80.65
CA LEU A 723 22.59 2.39 -80.32
C LEU A 723 23.28 1.36 -81.19
N ASP A 724 23.32 0.11 -80.74
CA ASP A 724 23.90 -1.00 -81.51
C ASP A 724 23.03 -1.29 -82.73
N GLN A 725 23.59 -1.06 -83.92
CA GLN A 725 22.89 -1.25 -85.19
C GLN A 725 22.43 -2.70 -85.37
N ASN A 726 23.20 -3.68 -84.87
CA ASN A 726 22.84 -5.09 -85.00
C ASN A 726 21.56 -5.42 -84.21
N ILE A 727 21.28 -4.71 -83.12
CA ILE A 727 20.05 -4.86 -82.32
C ILE A 727 18.92 -4.06 -82.94
N ILE A 728 19.19 -2.87 -83.50
CA ILE A 728 18.18 -2.07 -84.20
C ILE A 728 17.63 -2.84 -85.41
N ASP A 729 18.50 -3.50 -86.17
CA ASP A 729 18.13 -4.25 -87.38
C ASP A 729 17.21 -5.44 -87.07
N THR A 730 17.18 -5.95 -85.82
CA THR A 730 16.22 -6.98 -85.41
C THR A 730 14.84 -6.41 -85.04
N ILE A 731 14.67 -5.09 -85.00
CA ILE A 731 13.42 -4.42 -84.59
C ILE A 731 12.74 -3.80 -85.81
N PRO A 732 11.60 -4.35 -86.28
CA PRO A 732 10.89 -3.80 -87.43
C PRO A 732 10.43 -2.36 -87.18
N ASN A 733 10.73 -1.46 -88.13
CA ASN A 733 10.34 -0.05 -88.09
C ASN A 733 10.77 0.67 -86.81
N PHE A 734 12.01 0.45 -86.36
CA PHE A 734 12.56 1.12 -85.19
C PHE A 734 12.40 2.64 -85.24
N ARG A 735 11.81 3.20 -84.20
CA ARG A 735 11.68 4.63 -83.92
C ARG A 735 12.38 4.94 -82.61
N ALA A 736 13.17 6.00 -82.65
CA ALA A 736 13.92 6.49 -81.50
C ALA A 736 13.12 7.47 -80.63
N ASP A 737 11.84 7.70 -80.93
CA ASP A 737 10.96 8.50 -80.09
C ASP A 737 9.58 7.87 -79.99
N GLN A 738 9.00 7.93 -78.79
CA GLN A 738 7.68 7.40 -78.53
C GLN A 738 6.91 8.25 -77.52
N ARG A 739 5.60 8.35 -77.72
CA ARG A 739 4.71 9.12 -76.85
C ARG A 739 3.58 8.25 -76.33
N PHE A 740 3.43 8.25 -75.01
CA PHE A 740 2.35 7.58 -74.32
C PHE A 740 1.43 8.60 -73.67
N THR A 741 0.13 8.35 -73.78
CA THR A 741 -0.90 9.06 -73.05
C THR A 741 -1.63 8.04 -72.19
N THR A 742 -1.46 8.16 -70.88
CA THR A 742 -2.00 7.23 -69.89
C THR A 742 -3.13 7.90 -69.13
N PHE A 743 -4.31 7.28 -69.17
CA PHE A 743 -5.46 7.67 -68.37
C PHE A 743 -5.82 6.52 -67.43
N LYS A 744 -5.99 6.82 -66.14
CA LYS A 744 -6.39 5.84 -65.13
C LYS A 744 -7.48 6.39 -64.22
N VAL A 745 -8.40 5.52 -63.85
CA VAL A 745 -9.36 5.72 -62.76
C VAL A 745 -8.79 5.03 -61.53
N HIS A 746 -8.87 5.69 -60.39
CA HIS A 746 -8.33 5.25 -59.12
C HIS A 746 -9.43 5.14 -58.07
N LEU A 747 -9.28 4.17 -57.18
CA LEU A 747 -10.06 4.03 -55.96
C LEU A 747 -9.08 3.89 -54.80
N PHE A 748 -9.22 4.76 -53.79
CA PHE A 748 -8.40 4.70 -52.58
C PHE A 748 -9.26 4.50 -51.34
N LEU A 749 -8.81 3.58 -50.49
CA LEU A 749 -9.42 3.19 -49.22
C LEU A 749 -8.43 3.42 -48.08
N LYS A 750 -8.82 4.28 -47.15
CA LYS A 750 -8.10 4.53 -45.90
C LYS A 750 -8.76 3.73 -44.78
N LEU A 751 -8.27 2.51 -44.56
CA LEU A 751 -8.83 1.59 -43.56
C LEU A 751 -8.53 2.03 -42.12
N SER A 752 -7.41 2.74 -41.90
CA SER A 752 -7.08 3.31 -40.60
C SER A 752 -6.14 4.51 -40.73
N ARG A 753 -5.67 5.08 -39.62
CA ARG A 753 -4.64 6.15 -39.65
C ARG A 753 -3.30 5.70 -40.21
N ILE A 754 -3.05 4.39 -40.24
CA ILE A 754 -1.76 3.81 -40.67
C ILE A 754 -1.89 2.91 -41.89
N ILE A 755 -3.11 2.47 -42.28
CA ILE A 755 -3.32 1.54 -43.41
C ILE A 755 -4.04 2.25 -44.56
N ASN A 756 -3.41 2.25 -45.73
CA ASN A 756 -3.96 2.78 -46.98
C ASN A 756 -3.89 1.73 -48.09
N ILE A 757 -4.95 1.64 -48.89
CA ILE A 757 -5.05 0.76 -50.04
C ILE A 757 -5.47 1.59 -51.24
N GLY A 758 -4.91 1.30 -52.41
CA GLY A 758 -5.34 1.90 -53.65
C GLY A 758 -5.30 0.92 -54.80
N ILE A 759 -6.24 1.07 -55.72
CA ILE A 759 -6.26 0.40 -57.02
C ILE A 759 -6.43 1.45 -58.12
N GLY A 760 -5.76 1.25 -59.23
CA GLY A 760 -5.83 2.07 -60.43
C GLY A 760 -5.99 1.19 -61.64
N LEU A 761 -6.96 1.52 -62.50
CA LEU A 761 -7.25 0.80 -63.73
C LEU A 761 -7.39 1.82 -64.86
N GLY A 762 -6.79 1.54 -66.00
CA GLY A 762 -6.81 2.47 -67.11
C GLY A 762 -6.22 1.93 -68.39
N LYS A 763 -5.88 2.86 -69.29
CA LYS A 763 -5.27 2.55 -70.59
C LYS A 763 -4.16 3.51 -70.93
N SER A 764 -3.15 2.98 -71.62
CA SER A 764 -2.04 3.74 -72.19
C SER A 764 -2.10 3.64 -73.72
N ASN A 765 -2.26 4.81 -74.34
CA ASN A 765 -2.38 4.95 -75.79
C ASN A 765 -1.08 5.51 -76.35
N SER A 766 -0.68 5.01 -77.52
CA SER A 766 0.39 5.61 -78.32
C SER A 766 -0.11 5.84 -79.75
N LEU A 767 0.34 6.93 -80.39
CA LEU A 767 -0.05 7.32 -81.75
C LEU A 767 0.32 6.27 -82.82
N THR A 768 1.26 5.39 -82.52
CA THR A 768 1.88 4.46 -83.48
C THR A 768 1.68 2.99 -83.09
N MET A 769 1.01 2.69 -81.98
CA MET A 769 0.92 1.34 -81.40
C MET A 769 -0.45 1.08 -80.76
N LEU A 770 -0.83 -0.20 -80.61
CA LEU A 770 -2.09 -0.63 -80.02
C LEU A 770 -2.26 -0.15 -78.57
N ASN A 771 -3.46 0.30 -78.20
CA ASN A 771 -3.81 0.66 -76.81
C ASN A 771 -3.62 -0.53 -75.86
N ARG A 772 -3.09 -0.29 -74.65
CA ARG A 772 -2.86 -1.33 -73.63
C ARG A 772 -3.52 -0.97 -72.32
N ASP A 773 -3.89 -2.00 -71.56
CA ASP A 773 -4.44 -1.84 -70.22
C ASP A 773 -3.33 -1.50 -69.23
N GLU A 774 -3.60 -0.55 -68.34
CA GLU A 774 -2.72 -0.12 -67.26
C GLU A 774 -3.38 -0.47 -65.95
N GLN A 775 -2.63 -1.12 -65.06
CA GLN A 775 -3.14 -1.52 -63.75
C GLN A 775 -2.10 -1.22 -62.69
N ASP A 776 -2.52 -0.66 -61.58
CA ASP A 776 -1.69 -0.52 -60.39
C ASP A 776 -2.50 -0.80 -59.13
N ALA A 777 -1.85 -1.37 -58.14
CA ALA A 777 -2.42 -1.53 -56.82
C ALA A 777 -1.33 -1.27 -55.78
N PHE A 778 -1.70 -0.71 -54.65
CA PHE A 778 -0.80 -0.63 -53.51
C PHE A 778 -1.52 -0.89 -52.20
N PHE A 779 -0.74 -1.38 -51.25
CA PHE A 779 -1.12 -1.53 -49.87
C PHE A 779 0.02 -0.98 -49.03
N LYS A 780 -0.27 0.04 -48.21
CA LYS A 780 0.74 0.74 -47.41
C LYS A 780 0.33 0.72 -45.94
N ILE A 781 1.23 0.26 -45.08
CA ILE A 781 1.14 0.40 -43.62
C ILE A 781 2.26 1.34 -43.18
N GLU A 782 1.93 2.44 -42.52
CA GLU A 782 2.91 3.46 -42.16
C GLU A 782 2.61 4.10 -40.82
N ARG A 783 3.63 4.15 -39.97
CA ARG A 783 3.69 5.02 -38.81
C ARG A 783 4.86 5.97 -38.99
N ARG A 784 4.55 7.26 -39.17
CA ARG A 784 5.55 8.32 -39.41
C ARG A 784 6.72 8.21 -38.43
N ASP A 785 7.94 8.35 -38.96
CA ASP A 785 9.22 8.28 -38.25
C ASP A 785 9.52 6.96 -37.52
N THR A 786 8.67 5.93 -37.63
CA THR A 786 8.87 4.63 -36.98
C THR A 786 9.06 3.52 -38.00
N PHE A 787 8.08 3.31 -38.87
CA PHE A 787 8.15 2.26 -39.89
C PHE A 787 7.22 2.55 -41.04
N ALA A 788 7.56 2.04 -42.22
CA ALA A 788 6.65 1.94 -43.35
C ALA A 788 6.86 0.61 -44.06
N VAL A 789 5.77 0.01 -44.54
CA VAL A 789 5.76 -1.19 -45.37
C VAL A 789 4.80 -0.92 -46.53
N THR A 790 5.29 -1.04 -47.75
CA THR A 790 4.54 -0.82 -48.98
C THR A 790 4.63 -2.06 -49.85
N LEU A 791 3.48 -2.60 -50.21
CA LEU A 791 3.30 -3.57 -51.28
C LEU A 791 2.74 -2.82 -52.49
N GLN A 792 3.35 -3.00 -53.65
CA GLN A 792 2.93 -2.37 -54.89
C GLN A 792 2.90 -3.40 -56.02
N TYR A 793 1.84 -3.38 -56.80
CA TYR A 793 1.70 -4.08 -58.06
C TYR A 793 1.54 -3.04 -59.18
N GLN A 794 2.21 -3.26 -60.30
CA GLN A 794 2.05 -2.44 -61.50
C GLN A 794 2.15 -3.34 -62.73
N ASN A 795 1.21 -3.17 -63.66
CA ASN A 795 1.25 -3.76 -64.98
C ASN A 795 1.16 -2.63 -66.02
N SER A 796 2.25 -2.42 -66.74
CA SER A 796 2.42 -1.29 -67.65
C SER A 796 3.29 -1.68 -68.84
N ASP A 797 3.41 -0.80 -69.82
CA ASP A 797 4.34 -0.97 -70.92
C ASP A 797 5.79 -1.08 -70.41
N ALA A 798 6.52 -2.09 -70.89
CA ALA A 798 7.87 -2.39 -70.45
C ALA A 798 8.84 -1.21 -70.67
N ALA A 799 8.61 -0.37 -71.69
CA ALA A 799 9.43 0.82 -71.92
C ALA A 799 9.31 1.87 -70.80
N LEU A 800 8.19 1.89 -70.07
CA LEU A 800 7.95 2.80 -68.94
C LEU A 800 8.52 2.27 -67.62
N ILE A 801 8.79 0.97 -67.52
CA ILE A 801 9.30 0.30 -66.31
C ILE A 801 10.81 0.02 -66.41
N LEU A 802 11.30 -0.46 -67.55
CA LEU A 802 12.67 -0.96 -67.71
C LEU A 802 13.66 0.07 -68.26
N TYR A 803 13.20 1.29 -68.60
CA TYR A 803 14.01 2.42 -69.07
C TYR A 803 15.03 2.04 -70.15
N SER A 804 14.57 1.38 -71.22
CA SER A 804 15.44 0.90 -72.31
C SER A 804 15.11 1.56 -73.65
N PRO A 805 16.12 2.03 -74.41
CA PRO A 805 15.91 2.63 -75.72
C PRO A 805 15.42 1.62 -76.78
N TYR A 806 15.79 0.35 -76.65
CA TYR A 806 15.34 -0.69 -77.59
C TYR A 806 13.87 -1.07 -77.41
N LEU A 807 13.27 -0.76 -76.25
CA LEU A 807 11.84 -1.02 -76.00
C LEU A 807 10.92 0.06 -76.57
N LEU A 808 11.45 1.16 -77.13
CA LEU A 808 10.64 2.24 -77.72
C LEU A 808 9.73 1.77 -78.86
N SER A 809 10.18 0.74 -79.58
CA SER A 809 9.49 0.17 -80.74
C SER A 809 8.96 -1.25 -80.49
N ILE A 810 9.15 -1.79 -79.28
CA ILE A 810 8.74 -3.15 -78.90
C ILE A 810 7.65 -3.05 -77.83
N ARG A 811 6.47 -3.62 -78.11
CA ARG A 811 5.32 -3.57 -77.20
C ARG A 811 5.22 -4.81 -76.31
N ASN A 812 6.05 -4.85 -75.27
CA ASN A 812 5.96 -5.84 -74.19
C ASN A 812 5.28 -5.23 -72.96
N MET A 813 4.49 -6.00 -72.21
CA MET A 813 4.10 -5.61 -70.85
C MET A 813 5.16 -6.05 -69.85
N ALA A 814 5.32 -5.27 -68.80
CA ALA A 814 6.07 -5.65 -67.60
C ALA A 814 5.12 -5.64 -66.39
N ARG A 815 5.07 -6.78 -65.70
CA ARG A 815 4.35 -6.96 -64.43
C ARG A 815 5.37 -6.86 -63.31
N LEU A 816 5.19 -5.86 -62.46
CA LEU A 816 6.08 -5.48 -61.38
C LEU A 816 5.36 -5.73 -60.05
N TYR A 817 5.97 -6.55 -59.19
CA TYR A 817 5.58 -6.71 -57.79
C TYR A 817 6.72 -6.18 -56.95
N LYS A 818 6.46 -5.14 -56.16
CA LYS A 818 7.45 -4.47 -55.33
C LYS A 818 7.01 -4.49 -53.87
N PHE A 819 7.90 -4.95 -53.02
CA PHE A 819 7.78 -4.92 -51.57
C PHE A 819 8.91 -4.06 -51.03
N GLU A 820 8.59 -2.96 -50.34
CA GLU A 820 9.60 -2.12 -49.72
C GLU A 820 9.19 -1.74 -48.31
N GLY A 821 10.17 -1.54 -47.45
CA GLY A 821 9.89 -1.05 -46.12
C GLY A 821 11.12 -0.57 -45.39
N TYR A 822 10.87 0.20 -44.34
CA TYR A 822 11.89 0.59 -43.39
C TYR A 822 11.36 0.50 -41.98
N TYR A 823 12.28 0.28 -41.04
CA TYR A 823 12.05 0.28 -39.61
C TYR A 823 13.16 1.09 -38.93
N ARG A 824 12.75 2.01 -38.06
CA ARG A 824 13.62 2.79 -37.19
C ARG A 824 13.26 2.47 -35.74
N ASN A 825 14.25 2.10 -34.94
CA ASN A 825 14.07 1.91 -33.50
C ASN A 825 14.54 3.11 -32.68
N THR A 826 14.23 3.09 -31.38
CA THR A 826 14.60 4.12 -30.40
C THR A 826 16.10 4.17 -30.10
N PHE A 827 16.83 3.07 -30.31
CA PHE A 827 18.28 2.99 -30.09
C PHE A 827 19.12 3.48 -31.29
N GLY A 828 18.47 4.06 -32.31
CA GLY A 828 19.13 4.66 -33.46
C GLY A 828 19.54 3.67 -34.56
N LEU A 829 18.93 2.48 -34.65
CA LEU A 829 19.08 1.56 -35.77
C LEU A 829 18.03 1.88 -36.85
N LYS A 830 18.45 1.89 -38.12
CA LYS A 830 17.61 1.97 -39.32
C LYS A 830 17.84 0.75 -40.18
N ILE A 831 16.78 -0.01 -40.43
CA ILE A 831 16.77 -1.11 -41.40
C ILE A 831 15.85 -0.69 -42.54
N ALA A 832 16.29 -0.85 -43.77
CA ALA A 832 15.47 -0.64 -44.95
C ALA A 832 15.70 -1.77 -45.95
N SER A 833 14.64 -2.22 -46.61
CA SER A 833 14.71 -3.32 -47.56
C SER A 833 13.78 -3.05 -48.72
N MET A 834 14.17 -3.53 -49.91
CA MET A 834 13.31 -3.57 -51.08
C MET A 834 13.52 -4.90 -51.78
N PHE A 835 12.42 -5.54 -52.15
CA PHE A 835 12.38 -6.71 -52.98
C PHE A 835 11.42 -6.43 -54.14
N GLN A 836 11.84 -6.75 -55.35
CA GLN A 836 11.10 -6.50 -56.57
C GLN A 836 11.18 -7.72 -57.46
N TYR A 837 10.03 -8.26 -57.88
CA TYR A 837 9.90 -9.26 -58.92
C TYR A 837 9.32 -8.60 -60.18
N ILE A 838 9.97 -8.81 -61.32
CA ILE A 838 9.49 -8.36 -62.63
C ILE A 838 9.32 -9.57 -63.54
N GLY A 839 8.14 -9.71 -64.15
CA GLY A 839 7.90 -10.57 -65.29
C GLY A 839 7.64 -9.75 -66.56
N VAL A 840 8.28 -10.10 -67.66
CA VAL A 840 8.10 -9.46 -68.97
C VAL A 840 7.45 -10.45 -69.93
N ASP A 841 6.60 -9.98 -70.84
CA ASP A 841 5.88 -10.84 -71.79
C ASP A 841 6.80 -11.63 -72.74
N ASP A 842 8.09 -11.31 -72.82
CA ASP A 842 9.10 -12.09 -73.57
C ASP A 842 9.57 -13.37 -72.83
N SER A 843 8.83 -13.80 -71.80
CA SER A 843 9.13 -14.95 -70.93
C SER A 843 10.37 -14.78 -70.05
N ASN A 844 10.94 -13.57 -69.97
CA ASN A 844 11.97 -13.26 -69.00
C ASN A 844 11.35 -12.84 -67.68
N GLU A 845 12.03 -13.19 -66.60
CA GLU A 845 11.64 -12.87 -65.23
C GLU A 845 12.88 -12.57 -64.42
N GLY A 846 12.78 -11.66 -63.46
CA GLY A 846 13.92 -11.27 -62.65
C GLY A 846 13.54 -10.66 -61.32
N ASN A 847 14.50 -10.71 -60.40
CA ASN A 847 14.38 -10.14 -59.07
C ASN A 847 15.45 -9.08 -58.84
N ASN A 848 15.08 -8.00 -58.16
CA ASN A 848 15.99 -7.02 -57.58
C ASN A 848 15.74 -6.98 -56.08
N PHE A 849 16.81 -7.05 -55.30
CA PHE A 849 16.77 -6.98 -53.85
C PHE A 849 17.85 -6.04 -53.35
N TYR A 850 17.51 -5.18 -52.38
CA TYR A 850 18.52 -4.59 -51.53
C TYR A 850 18.12 -4.68 -50.06
N PHE A 851 19.13 -4.82 -49.21
CA PHE A 851 19.03 -4.72 -47.77
C PHE A 851 20.01 -3.68 -47.25
N ARG A 852 19.48 -2.72 -46.50
CA ARG A 852 20.23 -1.66 -45.84
C ARG A 852 20.12 -1.83 -44.33
N ILE A 853 21.25 -1.79 -43.67
CA ILE A 853 21.36 -1.65 -42.22
C ILE A 853 22.25 -0.46 -41.91
N GLY A 854 21.76 0.46 -41.07
CA GLY A 854 22.49 1.67 -40.73
C GLY A 854 22.20 2.12 -39.30
N ARG A 855 23.11 2.94 -38.77
CA ARG A 855 23.00 3.53 -37.44
C ARG A 855 22.97 5.05 -37.56
N TYR A 856 22.10 5.67 -36.77
CA TYR A 856 22.10 7.11 -36.55
C TYR A 856 23.31 7.49 -35.70
N PHE A 857 24.22 8.27 -36.29
CA PHE A 857 25.39 8.83 -35.61
C PHE A 857 25.08 10.20 -34.99
N TYR A 858 24.16 10.93 -35.63
CA TYR A 858 23.51 12.12 -35.09
C TYR A 858 21.99 11.96 -35.25
N LYS A 859 21.19 12.90 -34.73
CA LYS A 859 19.72 12.87 -34.86
C LYS A 859 19.25 12.74 -36.32
N ASP A 860 20.05 13.30 -37.21
CA ASP A 860 19.70 13.56 -38.61
C ASP A 860 20.65 12.84 -39.61
N LEU A 861 21.74 12.24 -39.13
CA LEU A 861 22.71 11.52 -39.96
C LEU A 861 22.68 10.02 -39.67
N VAL A 862 22.34 9.23 -40.69
CA VAL A 862 22.48 7.77 -40.68
C VAL A 862 23.56 7.36 -41.67
N ILE A 863 24.43 6.45 -41.24
CA ILE A 863 25.43 5.82 -42.10
C ILE A 863 25.28 4.31 -41.93
N GLY A 864 25.39 3.58 -43.03
CA GLY A 864 25.16 2.15 -43.03
C GLY A 864 25.78 1.41 -44.20
N TYR A 865 25.49 0.12 -44.22
CA TYR A 865 25.88 -0.81 -45.26
C TYR A 865 24.64 -1.25 -46.06
N GLU A 866 24.81 -1.38 -47.37
CA GLU A 866 23.84 -1.88 -48.33
C GLU A 866 24.44 -3.10 -49.04
N TYR A 867 23.67 -4.18 -49.06
CA TYR A 867 23.87 -5.28 -50.00
C TYR A 867 22.74 -5.23 -51.02
N ALA A 868 23.07 -5.29 -52.31
CA ALA A 868 22.09 -5.36 -53.39
C ALA A 868 22.40 -6.52 -54.34
N TYR A 869 21.34 -7.18 -54.82
CA TYR A 869 21.40 -8.37 -55.66
C TYR A 869 20.31 -8.34 -56.73
N ASP A 870 20.72 -8.44 -57.99
CA ASP A 870 19.86 -8.45 -59.17
C ASP A 870 20.09 -9.73 -59.98
N ASN A 871 19.02 -10.45 -60.30
CA ASN A 871 19.12 -11.67 -61.07
C ASN A 871 17.89 -11.91 -61.95
N PHE A 872 18.12 -11.94 -63.26
CA PHE A 872 17.17 -12.35 -64.28
C PHE A 872 17.42 -13.78 -64.75
N LYS A 873 16.36 -14.43 -65.23
CA LYS A 873 16.42 -15.77 -65.81
C LYS A 873 17.29 -15.80 -67.06
N TRP A 874 17.09 -14.83 -67.96
CA TRP A 874 17.81 -14.70 -69.22
C TRP A 874 18.36 -13.29 -69.39
N LYS A 875 19.51 -13.19 -70.07
CA LYS A 875 20.05 -11.89 -70.50
C LYS A 875 19.41 -11.51 -71.84
N SER A 876 18.66 -10.42 -71.83
CA SER A 876 17.99 -9.85 -73.01
C SER A 876 18.88 -8.81 -73.69
N SER A 877 18.88 -8.79 -75.02
CA SER A 877 19.53 -7.74 -75.81
C SER A 877 18.73 -6.42 -75.78
N TYR A 878 17.47 -6.45 -75.37
CA TYR A 878 16.56 -5.31 -75.46
C TYR A 878 16.48 -4.45 -74.20
N TYR A 879 16.91 -4.94 -73.03
CA TYR A 879 16.87 -4.19 -71.76
C TYR A 879 17.81 -4.79 -70.73
N TYR A 880 18.07 -4.03 -69.66
CA TYR A 880 18.97 -4.50 -68.60
C TYR A 880 18.36 -5.67 -67.85
N SER A 881 19.02 -6.83 -67.95
CA SER A 881 18.59 -8.07 -67.31
C SER A 881 19.83 -8.86 -66.86
N PRO A 882 20.55 -8.35 -65.85
CA PRO A 882 21.78 -8.96 -65.40
C PRO A 882 21.52 -10.33 -64.76
N ARG A 883 22.52 -11.21 -64.80
CA ARG A 883 22.52 -12.48 -64.07
C ARG A 883 23.50 -12.41 -62.91
N ASN A 884 23.04 -12.75 -61.72
CA ASN A 884 23.83 -12.76 -60.48
C ASN A 884 24.61 -11.47 -60.22
N PHE A 885 24.04 -10.29 -60.52
CA PHE A 885 24.71 -9.02 -60.24
C PHE A 885 24.58 -8.70 -58.76
N GLU A 886 25.70 -8.52 -58.08
CA GLU A 886 25.74 -8.16 -56.66
C GLU A 886 26.57 -6.90 -56.44
N SER A 887 26.23 -6.14 -55.40
CA SER A 887 27.01 -4.97 -55.01
C SER A 887 26.95 -4.72 -53.51
N HIS A 888 28.05 -4.12 -53.02
CA HIS A 888 28.27 -3.84 -51.62
C HIS A 888 28.56 -2.34 -51.49
N SER A 889 27.71 -1.60 -50.80
CA SER A 889 27.85 -0.14 -50.69
C SER A 889 27.80 0.34 -49.25
N ILE A 890 28.58 1.37 -48.95
CA ILE A 890 28.35 2.24 -47.80
C ILE A 890 27.37 3.32 -48.25
N TRP A 891 26.32 3.55 -47.47
CA TRP A 891 25.33 4.58 -47.75
C TRP A 891 25.20 5.52 -46.56
N LEU A 892 24.76 6.74 -46.85
CA LEU A 892 24.42 7.73 -45.85
C LEU A 892 23.15 8.49 -46.26
N ASP A 893 22.32 8.82 -45.28
CA ASP A 893 21.26 9.81 -45.43
C ASP A 893 21.45 10.88 -44.35
N ASN A 894 21.45 12.15 -44.76
CA ASN A 894 21.56 13.31 -43.87
C ASN A 894 20.34 14.23 -44.03
N GLU A 895 19.55 14.39 -42.97
CA GLU A 895 18.43 15.32 -42.92
C GLU A 895 18.95 16.74 -42.59
N ILE A 896 19.24 17.54 -43.61
CA ILE A 896 19.93 18.84 -43.47
C ILE A 896 19.04 19.91 -42.82
N ASP A 897 17.73 19.90 -43.10
CA ASP A 897 16.75 20.77 -42.43
C ASP A 897 15.51 19.93 -42.09
N ARG A 898 15.04 20.06 -40.85
CA ARG A 898 13.87 19.36 -40.32
C ARG A 898 13.05 20.33 -39.46
N LYS A 899 12.09 20.96 -40.11
CA LYS A 899 11.05 21.82 -39.51
C LYS A 899 9.68 21.16 -39.71
N ASP A 900 8.68 21.66 -38.99
CA ASP A 900 7.31 21.13 -39.07
C ASP A 900 6.72 21.16 -40.48
N ASN A 901 7.20 22.08 -41.32
CA ASN A 901 6.74 22.30 -42.68
C ASN A 901 7.80 22.07 -43.78
N LEU A 902 9.04 21.70 -43.42
CA LEU A 902 10.12 21.51 -44.41
C LEU A 902 11.03 20.38 -43.94
N ARG A 903 11.24 19.41 -44.82
CA ARG A 903 12.22 18.33 -44.64
C ARG A 903 13.12 18.26 -45.87
N ILE A 904 14.41 18.33 -45.66
CA ILE A 904 15.41 18.21 -46.73
C ILE A 904 16.36 17.07 -46.37
N THR A 905 16.47 16.10 -47.26
CA THR A 905 17.37 14.94 -47.12
C THR A 905 18.38 14.92 -48.25
N LEU A 906 19.66 14.87 -47.90
CA LEU A 906 20.76 14.60 -48.83
C LEU A 906 21.28 13.20 -48.53
N GLY A 907 21.15 12.29 -49.48
CA GLY A 907 21.62 10.93 -49.33
C GLY A 907 22.56 10.51 -50.45
N GLY A 908 23.29 9.43 -50.22
CA GLY A 908 24.19 8.88 -51.22
C GLY A 908 24.77 7.55 -50.83
N LYS A 909 25.42 6.89 -51.79
CA LYS A 909 26.13 5.63 -51.59
C LYS A 909 27.39 5.53 -52.45
N LEU A 910 28.39 4.88 -51.88
CA LEU A 910 29.65 4.50 -52.52
C LEU A 910 29.85 3.00 -52.34
N GLY A 911 30.05 2.25 -53.41
CA GLY A 911 30.14 0.80 -53.34
C GLY A 911 31.01 0.15 -54.39
N ILE A 912 31.23 -1.15 -54.19
CA ILE A 912 31.98 -2.03 -55.08
C ILE A 912 31.06 -3.07 -55.70
N ILE A 913 31.43 -3.53 -56.89
CA ILE A 913 30.77 -4.60 -57.62
C ILE A 913 31.80 -5.72 -57.76
N PRO A 914 31.68 -6.85 -57.05
CA PRO A 914 32.71 -7.90 -57.05
C PRO A 914 33.11 -8.41 -58.44
N GLN A 915 32.18 -8.35 -59.40
CA GLN A 915 32.35 -8.84 -60.77
C GLN A 915 32.88 -7.78 -61.75
N SER A 916 33.16 -6.55 -61.30
CA SER A 916 33.54 -5.42 -62.16
C SER A 916 34.60 -4.53 -61.49
N SER A 917 35.50 -3.94 -62.28
CA SER A 917 36.44 -2.93 -61.77
C SER A 917 35.81 -1.54 -61.56
N LEU A 918 34.51 -1.40 -61.83
CA LEU A 918 33.75 -0.17 -61.66
C LEU A 918 33.20 -0.05 -60.24
N ILE A 919 33.11 1.20 -59.77
CA ILE A 919 32.51 1.53 -58.48
C ILE A 919 31.08 2.07 -58.66
N ILE A 920 30.26 1.86 -57.65
CA ILE A 920 28.95 2.49 -57.51
C ILE A 920 29.15 3.83 -56.82
N LEU A 921 28.65 4.90 -57.43
CA LEU A 921 28.57 6.21 -56.80
C LEU A 921 27.19 6.79 -57.11
N ALA A 922 26.34 6.98 -56.11
CA ALA A 922 25.03 7.59 -56.32
C ALA A 922 24.75 8.62 -55.22
N GLY A 923 24.09 9.71 -55.58
CA GLY A 923 23.65 10.76 -54.69
C GLY A 923 22.23 11.16 -55.02
N TYR A 924 21.47 11.58 -54.01
CA TYR A 924 20.15 12.14 -54.20
C TYR A 924 19.88 13.26 -53.22
N PHE A 925 19.07 14.21 -53.69
CA PHE A 925 18.51 15.29 -52.91
C PHE A 925 16.99 15.11 -52.90
N GLU A 926 16.38 15.11 -51.73
CA GLU A 926 14.94 14.94 -51.53
C GLU A 926 14.42 16.05 -50.62
N GLY A 927 13.29 16.65 -51.00
CA GLY A 927 12.66 17.74 -50.29
C GLY A 927 11.17 17.53 -50.15
N GLU A 928 10.65 17.72 -48.94
CA GLU A 928 9.22 17.77 -48.63
C GLU A 928 8.91 19.14 -48.02
N TYR A 929 8.02 19.90 -48.63
CA TYR A 929 7.65 21.25 -48.20
C TYR A 929 6.14 21.40 -48.12
N SER A 930 5.64 21.78 -46.95
CA SER A 930 4.23 21.97 -46.64
C SER A 930 3.92 23.44 -46.31
N PRO A 931 3.88 24.34 -47.30
CA PRO A 931 3.65 25.77 -47.07
C PRO A 931 2.29 26.09 -46.44
N LEU A 932 1.30 25.23 -46.65
CA LEU A 932 -0.05 25.31 -46.09
C LEU A 932 -0.43 23.94 -45.52
N LYS A 933 -1.37 23.90 -44.58
CA LYS A 933 -1.84 22.63 -43.96
C LYS A 933 -2.40 21.63 -44.98
N ASN A 934 -2.89 22.12 -46.11
CA ASN A 934 -3.54 21.35 -47.17
C ASN A 934 -2.70 21.25 -48.46
N LEU A 935 -1.45 21.72 -48.46
CA LEU A 935 -0.56 21.67 -49.62
C LEU A 935 0.76 21.02 -49.24
N LEU A 936 1.10 19.89 -49.88
CA LEU A 936 2.37 19.21 -49.77
C LEU A 936 3.08 19.24 -51.12
N ILE A 937 4.32 19.67 -51.14
CA ILE A 937 5.20 19.66 -52.32
C ILE A 937 6.34 18.69 -52.01
N THR A 938 6.55 17.71 -52.89
CA THR A 938 7.64 16.74 -52.78
C THR A 938 8.49 16.77 -54.04
N GLY A 939 9.80 16.76 -53.86
CA GLY A 939 10.77 16.77 -54.94
C GLY A 939 11.93 15.84 -54.65
N ARG A 940 12.41 15.14 -55.68
CA ARG A 940 13.59 14.29 -55.58
C ARG A 940 14.44 14.40 -56.84
N ILE A 941 15.74 14.63 -56.68
CA ILE A 941 16.73 14.61 -57.75
C ILE A 941 17.76 13.55 -57.41
N GLY A 942 18.08 12.68 -58.35
CA GLY A 942 19.06 11.61 -58.21
C GLY A 942 20.09 11.65 -59.34
N ILE A 943 21.35 11.40 -58.99
CA ILE A 943 22.42 11.16 -59.94
C ILE A 943 23.20 9.94 -59.51
N GLY A 944 23.67 9.13 -60.45
CA GLY A 944 24.52 8.02 -60.09
C GLY A 944 25.23 7.37 -61.24
N SER A 945 26.26 6.61 -60.89
CA SER A 945 27.02 5.73 -61.76
C SER A 945 27.12 4.33 -61.17
N THR A 946 27.04 3.32 -62.03
CA THR A 946 27.20 1.89 -61.69
C THR A 946 27.74 1.13 -62.91
N SER A 947 27.82 -0.20 -62.85
CA SER A 947 28.11 -1.06 -63.99
C SER A 947 26.83 -1.62 -64.61
N ARG A 948 26.80 -1.68 -65.95
CA ARG A 948 25.82 -2.44 -66.74
C ARG A 948 26.60 -3.27 -67.74
N ASP A 949 26.59 -4.59 -67.58
CA ASP A 949 27.36 -5.53 -68.44
C ASP A 949 28.84 -5.16 -68.57
N ASN A 950 29.50 -4.86 -67.45
CA ASN A 950 30.90 -4.38 -67.37
C ASN A 950 31.21 -3.05 -68.08
N SER A 951 30.17 -2.32 -68.51
CA SER A 951 30.29 -0.97 -69.05
C SER A 951 29.85 0.08 -68.01
N SER A 952 30.51 1.24 -68.03
CA SER A 952 30.14 2.37 -67.16
C SER A 952 28.74 2.88 -67.50
N TYR A 953 27.82 2.79 -66.54
CA TYR A 953 26.47 3.31 -66.63
C TYR A 953 26.32 4.55 -65.76
N ARG A 954 25.66 5.60 -66.26
CA ARG A 954 25.37 6.83 -65.54
C ARG A 954 23.96 7.30 -65.81
N TYR A 955 23.26 7.77 -64.78
CA TYR A 955 21.91 8.27 -64.90
C TYR A 955 21.69 9.58 -64.13
N PHE A 956 20.70 10.33 -64.57
CA PHE A 956 20.10 11.46 -63.88
C PHE A 956 18.59 11.22 -63.80
N SER A 957 18.00 11.44 -62.63
CA SER A 957 16.56 11.40 -62.42
C SER A 957 16.09 12.62 -61.64
N GLY A 958 14.87 13.08 -61.93
CA GLY A 958 14.23 14.18 -61.23
C GLY A 958 12.73 13.94 -61.17
N GLN A 959 12.12 14.23 -60.03
CA GLN A 959 10.68 14.17 -59.83
C GLN A 959 10.25 15.36 -58.99
N LEU A 960 9.15 15.99 -59.38
CA LEU A 960 8.50 17.04 -58.61
C LEU A 960 6.99 16.78 -58.65
N SER A 961 6.36 16.79 -57.48
CA SER A 961 4.92 16.66 -57.34
C SER A 961 4.39 17.60 -56.28
N ALA A 962 3.17 18.08 -56.48
CA ALA A 962 2.41 18.73 -55.44
C ALA A 962 1.15 17.90 -55.15
N TYR A 963 0.64 18.00 -53.94
CA TYR A 963 -0.65 17.46 -53.53
C TYR A 963 -1.38 18.54 -52.75
N TRP A 964 -2.47 19.04 -53.32
CA TRP A 964 -3.26 20.13 -52.77
C TRP A 964 -4.68 19.65 -52.52
N THR A 965 -5.18 19.77 -51.29
CA THR A 965 -6.58 19.48 -50.97
C THR A 965 -7.37 20.77 -50.76
N ILE A 966 -8.55 20.82 -51.34
CA ILE A 966 -9.51 21.91 -51.21
C ILE A 966 -10.71 21.36 -50.41
N PHE A 967 -11.21 22.17 -49.47
CA PHE A 967 -12.18 21.84 -48.41
C PHE A 967 -11.60 21.16 -47.16
#